data_AF-A0A940BWP4-F1
#
_entry.id   AF-A0A940BWP4-F1
#
_cell.length_a   1.000
_cell.length_b   1.000
_cell.length_c   1.000
_cell.angle_alpha   90.00
_cell.angle_beta   90.00
_cell.angle_gamma   90.00
#
_symmetry.space_group_name_H-M   'P 1'
#
loop_
_entity.id
_entity.type
_entity.pdbx_description
1 polymer ?
#
loop_
_entity_poly.entity_id
_entity_poly.type
_entity_poly.pdbx_seq_one_letter_code
_entity_poly.pdbx_strand_id
1 'polypeptide(L)'
;MADIQRLENELQESKRMLLTLNSKLQSMEAEIAELKKQPQVATEESQTQQLARQPVQPQTQQPVQPVQPQQPVQPQGSIYQQAPAYAQKPQQPQPIMQPQQPQPIMQPQQPQMQPQQPQMKWNQQQPKKLQYSEEMLGKTIMGIAASVLIFISLILFAMLVIPHLTEGMKVSLMLLISIGITAVGLVMWFRKEKKSTFFLSLGACGVGSIYISLFMCNAYFHIINDIVLYVLILLWAAGVLVLSRYKQRLFEIIGEAGILISILFGCYSCTKSDDSTMLMVLTIYSVIGVIAFLGFRYKDDISLLIHGVAGTVGIVALTASNTTIIGSMGMTANNLVIFGLLALFSIAIIALYLYRSNNENVSYLVPISIIISILLDVIVYNMFSDEKIGCIAVILLSIAIYVLLEYLKSAWKDRISVGSFSVIMDVWQIIELFIIIFCVMDVEYLKDYVGPALIAIPLIIYGFIREDRFTQIKGLGAYGILTFCATMNVTAYTILTILCFALISIFMYVKRNTYSEVIKDISYGLFILGIVISFVLIVDKTGWDIEISGVALLWILGLINLVTLITPYSKSWLTLEEEKPFKIINYVINGMLMLYSLYLVTELSDEGMHFVAVLGAIGLFCINSVNILKKKQKISSIYVGLKFTILVMVILSSYDAPNYVLSICAFVLAIIFIILGFMMDIKSLRIYGLVLSLICVVKLVMIDITYDNTLGHALSFFISGVLCFVISAVYSVAEKRLKAK
;
A
#
# COMPACT_ATOMS: atom_id res chain seq x y z
N MET A 1 -20.99 -44.55 -14.03
CA MET A 1 -21.31 -44.80 -12.61
C MET A 1 -20.10 -44.58 -11.71
N ALA A 2 -19.00 -45.31 -11.91
CA ALA A 2 -17.79 -45.21 -11.07
C ALA A 2 -17.33 -43.76 -10.78
N ASP A 3 -17.29 -42.90 -11.79
CA ASP A 3 -16.81 -41.51 -11.66
C ASP A 3 -17.74 -40.63 -10.82
N ILE A 4 -19.05 -40.89 -10.85
CA ILE A 4 -20.05 -40.21 -10.01
C ILE A 4 -19.82 -40.60 -8.55
N GLN A 5 -19.64 -41.90 -8.28
CA GLN A 5 -19.41 -42.43 -6.94
C GLN A 5 -18.04 -41.99 -6.38
N ARG A 6 -17.05 -41.74 -7.25
CA ARG A 6 -15.79 -41.08 -6.90
C ARG A 6 -16.00 -39.61 -6.51
N LEU A 7 -16.69 -38.83 -7.34
CA LEU A 7 -17.00 -37.42 -7.05
C LEU A 7 -17.82 -37.25 -5.76
N GLU A 8 -18.74 -38.18 -5.49
CA GLU A 8 -19.54 -38.18 -4.27
C GLU A 8 -18.71 -38.46 -3.00
N ASN A 9 -17.71 -39.35 -3.10
CA ASN A 9 -16.73 -39.57 -2.02
C ASN A 9 -15.82 -38.35 -1.81
N GLU A 10 -15.26 -37.76 -2.88
CA GLU A 10 -14.43 -36.55 -2.81
C GLU A 10 -15.22 -35.36 -2.21
N LEU A 11 -16.53 -35.26 -2.51
CA LEU A 11 -17.45 -34.29 -1.90
C LEU A 11 -17.70 -34.56 -0.41
N GLN A 12 -17.84 -35.82 0.02
CA GLN A 12 -17.97 -36.16 1.44
C GLN A 12 -16.69 -35.86 2.22
N GLU A 13 -15.52 -36.15 1.65
CA GLU A 13 -14.22 -35.86 2.28
C GLU A 13 -14.01 -34.35 2.46
N SER A 14 -14.28 -33.56 1.42
CA SER A 14 -14.24 -32.09 1.48
C SER A 14 -15.18 -31.52 2.57
N LYS A 15 -16.42 -32.05 2.68
CA LYS A 15 -17.36 -31.68 3.75
C LYS A 15 -16.82 -32.01 5.16
N ARG A 16 -16.18 -33.17 5.35
CA ARG A 16 -15.54 -33.54 6.62
C ARG A 16 -14.35 -32.63 6.95
N MET A 17 -13.54 -32.26 5.95
CA MET A 17 -12.43 -31.33 6.13
C MET A 17 -12.92 -29.94 6.55
N LEU A 18 -13.97 -29.41 5.93
CA LEU A 18 -14.58 -28.13 6.31
C LEU A 18 -15.12 -28.12 7.75
N LEU A 19 -15.82 -29.17 8.18
CA LEU A 19 -16.28 -29.31 9.58
C LEU A 19 -15.11 -29.36 10.58
N THR A 20 -14.01 -30.00 10.20
CA THR A 20 -12.78 -30.08 11.00
C THR A 20 -12.01 -28.75 11.05
N LEU A 21 -12.11 -27.94 9.99
CA LEU A 21 -11.52 -26.60 9.95
C LEU A 21 -12.33 -25.60 10.80
N ASN A 22 -13.65 -25.67 10.73
CA ASN A 22 -14.57 -24.80 11.47
C ASN A 22 -14.48 -25.01 12.98
N SER A 23 -14.37 -26.25 13.44
CA SER A 23 -14.15 -26.56 14.88
C SER A 23 -12.80 -26.06 15.39
N LYS A 24 -11.73 -26.11 14.58
CA LYS A 24 -10.43 -25.52 14.91
C LYS A 24 -10.47 -23.98 15.01
N LEU A 25 -11.23 -23.33 14.12
CA LEU A 25 -11.47 -21.89 14.22
C LEU A 25 -12.14 -21.52 15.54
N GLN A 26 -13.23 -22.23 15.90
CA GLN A 26 -13.93 -21.99 17.16
C GLN A 26 -13.06 -22.21 18.40
N SER A 27 -12.14 -23.19 18.40
CA SER A 27 -11.19 -23.36 19.50
C SER A 27 -10.17 -22.22 19.60
N MET A 28 -9.66 -21.70 18.47
CA MET A 28 -8.74 -20.56 18.47
C MET A 28 -9.45 -19.25 18.89
N GLU A 29 -10.70 -19.06 18.48
CA GLU A 29 -11.52 -17.92 18.93
C GLU A 29 -11.77 -17.96 20.44
N ALA A 30 -12.01 -19.14 21.01
CA ALA A 30 -12.12 -19.33 22.46
C ALA A 30 -10.80 -19.02 23.19
N GLU A 31 -9.67 -19.53 22.70
CA GLU A 31 -8.33 -19.28 23.25
C GLU A 31 -7.96 -17.78 23.22
N ILE A 32 -8.27 -17.08 22.11
CA ILE A 32 -8.11 -15.62 21.99
C ILE A 32 -9.04 -14.87 22.96
N ALA A 33 -10.27 -15.37 23.18
CA ALA A 33 -11.20 -14.79 24.14
C ALA A 33 -10.82 -15.06 25.62
N GLU A 34 -9.99 -16.07 25.89
CA GLU A 34 -9.42 -16.36 27.20
C GLU A 34 -8.16 -15.52 27.45
N LEU A 35 -7.26 -15.39 26.47
CA LEU A 35 -6.11 -14.48 26.53
C LEU A 35 -6.54 -13.02 26.78
N LYS A 36 -7.66 -12.58 26.19
CA LYS A 36 -8.25 -11.25 26.43
C LYS A 36 -8.84 -11.04 27.84
N LYS A 37 -8.91 -12.07 28.69
CA LYS A 37 -9.39 -11.96 30.09
C LYS A 37 -8.24 -11.82 31.11
N GLN A 38 -6.98 -11.94 30.69
CA GLN A 38 -5.84 -11.67 31.57
C GLN A 38 -5.62 -10.15 31.69
N PRO A 39 -5.45 -9.59 32.90
CA PRO A 39 -5.28 -8.15 33.08
C PRO A 39 -4.01 -7.60 32.41
N GLN A 40 -4.14 -6.49 31.68
CA GLN A 40 -3.01 -5.77 31.10
C GLN A 40 -2.28 -4.95 32.17
N VAL A 41 -0.97 -5.19 32.33
CA VAL A 41 -0.11 -4.36 33.19
C VAL A 41 0.35 -3.13 32.39
N ALA A 42 -0.22 -1.96 32.69
CA ALA A 42 0.09 -0.72 31.98
C ALA A 42 -0.19 0.57 32.79
N THR A 43 0.29 0.68 34.04
CA THR A 43 0.26 1.95 34.79
C THR A 43 1.34 2.02 35.87
N GLU A 44 2.53 2.59 35.57
CA GLU A 44 3.49 2.99 36.64
C GLU A 44 4.51 4.09 36.25
N GLU A 45 4.20 4.95 35.26
CA GLU A 45 5.04 6.13 34.94
C GLU A 45 4.61 7.40 35.70
N SER A 46 4.49 7.33 37.04
CA SER A 46 4.18 8.50 37.89
C SER A 46 4.50 8.30 39.39
N GLN A 47 5.78 8.07 39.75
CA GLN A 47 6.22 8.21 41.16
C GLN A 47 7.73 8.36 41.42
N THR A 48 8.60 8.05 40.47
CA THR A 48 10.06 7.90 40.68
C THR A 48 10.86 9.21 40.86
N GLN A 49 10.26 10.28 41.40
CA GLN A 49 10.85 11.63 41.42
C GLN A 49 10.87 12.35 42.78
N GLN A 50 10.50 11.69 43.90
CA GLN A 50 10.42 12.36 45.22
C GLN A 50 11.19 11.77 46.42
N LEU A 51 11.70 10.53 46.38
CA LEU A 51 12.49 9.95 47.49
C LEU A 51 13.98 9.77 47.16
N ALA A 52 14.68 10.89 47.00
CA ALA A 52 16.13 10.95 46.88
C ALA A 52 16.74 11.89 47.94
N ARG A 53 16.70 11.50 49.23
CA ARG A 53 17.37 12.23 50.34
C ARG A 53 17.63 11.37 51.59
N GLN A 54 18.91 11.38 52.01
CA GLN A 54 19.46 11.16 53.37
C GLN A 54 19.61 9.72 53.95
N PRO A 55 20.58 9.50 54.89
CA PRO A 55 21.40 8.26 54.88
C PRO A 55 21.77 7.65 56.28
N VAL A 56 22.83 6.81 56.32
CA VAL A 56 23.66 6.34 57.47
C VAL A 56 23.43 4.89 57.96
N GLN A 57 24.46 4.31 58.59
CA GLN A 57 24.77 2.89 58.88
C GLN A 57 24.74 2.59 60.41
N PRO A 58 25.43 1.56 60.98
CA PRO A 58 25.38 0.09 60.80
C PRO A 58 25.18 -0.69 62.13
N GLN A 59 25.04 -2.03 62.11
CA GLN A 59 25.62 -2.92 63.16
C GLN A 59 25.71 -4.42 62.75
N THR A 60 26.38 -5.24 63.57
CA THR A 60 26.97 -6.56 63.24
C THR A 60 26.59 -7.68 64.22
N GLN A 61 26.64 -8.96 63.78
CA GLN A 61 26.86 -10.14 64.65
C GLN A 61 27.28 -11.43 63.88
N GLN A 62 27.98 -12.33 64.59
CA GLN A 62 28.61 -13.62 64.21
C GLN A 62 28.91 -14.39 65.53
N PRO A 63 29.42 -15.66 65.59
CA PRO A 63 29.47 -16.79 64.62
C PRO A 63 29.02 -18.17 65.23
N VAL A 64 28.90 -19.26 64.43
CA VAL A 64 28.99 -20.68 64.91
C VAL A 64 29.52 -21.64 63.81
N GLN A 65 30.33 -22.65 64.18
CA GLN A 65 30.73 -23.91 63.50
C GLN A 65 31.03 -24.98 64.61
N PRO A 66 31.31 -26.30 64.38
CA PRO A 66 31.59 -27.07 63.14
C PRO A 66 30.86 -28.47 63.06
N VAL A 67 31.28 -29.39 62.15
CA VAL A 67 31.45 -30.89 62.29
C VAL A 67 31.60 -31.62 60.92
N GLN A 68 32.26 -32.80 60.89
CA GLN A 68 32.57 -33.73 59.76
C GLN A 68 32.50 -35.21 60.26
N PRO A 69 32.51 -36.33 59.47
CA PRO A 69 33.46 -36.70 58.38
C PRO A 69 32.88 -37.55 57.19
N GLN A 70 33.58 -38.60 56.69
CA GLN A 70 33.57 -39.08 55.27
C GLN A 70 33.55 -40.63 55.03
N GLN A 71 33.22 -41.03 53.78
CA GLN A 71 33.78 -42.18 52.98
C GLN A 71 33.45 -43.65 53.41
N PRO A 72 33.75 -44.76 52.63
CA PRO A 72 34.86 -45.01 51.67
C PRO A 72 34.59 -45.83 50.36
N VAL A 73 35.61 -45.95 49.47
CA VAL A 73 35.76 -46.97 48.38
C VAL A 73 37.26 -47.18 48.02
N GLN A 74 37.76 -48.43 47.88
CA GLN A 74 39.03 -48.86 47.21
C GLN A 74 39.17 -50.41 47.21
N PRO A 75 40.22 -51.08 46.65
CA PRO A 75 41.46 -50.65 45.94
C PRO A 75 41.47 -51.11 44.44
N GLN A 76 42.51 -51.40 43.61
CA GLN A 76 44.02 -51.32 43.49
C GLN A 76 44.36 -51.53 41.97
N GLY A 77 45.56 -51.40 41.37
CA GLY A 77 46.90 -50.87 41.72
C GLY A 77 48.05 -51.48 40.85
N SER A 78 49.14 -50.73 40.56
CA SER A 78 50.41 -51.18 39.87
C SER A 78 50.30 -51.45 38.33
N ILE A 79 51.33 -51.66 37.45
CA ILE A 79 52.80 -51.38 37.27
C ILE A 79 53.19 -51.92 35.85
N TYR A 80 54.13 -51.51 34.98
CA TYR A 80 54.95 -50.29 34.64
C TYR A 80 54.85 -50.12 33.06
N GLN A 81 55.81 -49.84 32.14
CA GLN A 81 57.24 -49.43 32.09
C GLN A 81 57.67 -48.86 30.69
N GLN A 82 58.63 -47.91 30.66
CA GLN A 82 59.57 -47.54 29.56
C GLN A 82 59.10 -46.98 28.18
N ALA A 83 60.06 -46.41 27.42
CA ALA A 83 59.97 -45.54 26.21
C ALA A 83 61.29 -45.69 25.37
N PRO A 84 61.67 -44.91 24.31
CA PRO A 84 61.07 -43.68 23.71
C PRO A 84 61.19 -43.46 22.16
N ALA A 85 60.69 -42.31 21.68
CA ALA A 85 61.25 -41.40 20.63
C ALA A 85 61.20 -41.65 19.07
N TYR A 86 61.01 -40.51 18.36
CA TYR A 86 61.33 -40.10 16.96
C TYR A 86 60.94 -40.88 15.67
N ALA A 87 60.15 -40.17 14.84
CA ALA A 87 60.32 -39.89 13.38
C ALA A 87 59.96 -40.90 12.23
N GLN A 88 59.45 -40.27 11.15
CA GLN A 88 59.40 -40.68 9.72
C GLN A 88 58.38 -41.73 9.17
N LYS A 89 58.01 -41.49 7.90
CA LYS A 89 57.24 -42.29 6.91
C LYS A 89 58.25 -43.07 6.02
N PRO A 90 57.91 -44.13 5.20
CA PRO A 90 56.72 -44.15 4.32
C PRO A 90 56.09 -45.51 3.87
N GLN A 91 55.02 -45.38 3.07
CA GLN A 91 54.55 -46.26 1.97
C GLN A 91 53.86 -47.63 2.25
N GLN A 92 53.14 -48.09 1.21
CA GLN A 92 52.22 -49.25 1.18
C GLN A 92 52.91 -50.51 0.62
N PRO A 93 52.34 -51.71 0.83
CA PRO A 93 51.72 -52.39 -0.31
C PRO A 93 50.44 -53.22 0.00
N GLN A 94 49.71 -53.57 -1.07
CA GLN A 94 48.74 -54.70 -1.17
C GLN A 94 49.42 -55.84 -2.00
N PRO A 95 48.82 -57.01 -2.35
CA PRO A 95 47.49 -57.59 -2.02
C PRO A 95 47.55 -59.10 -1.61
N ILE A 96 46.40 -59.80 -1.54
CA ILE A 96 46.08 -61.13 -2.17
C ILE A 96 44.85 -61.80 -1.48
N MET A 97 44.11 -62.65 -2.21
CA MET A 97 42.85 -63.32 -1.81
C MET A 97 42.95 -64.87 -1.86
N GLN A 98 42.08 -65.58 -1.12
CA GLN A 98 41.48 -66.91 -1.44
C GLN A 98 40.55 -67.38 -0.28
N PRO A 99 39.63 -68.37 -0.44
CA PRO A 99 38.55 -68.50 -1.44
C PRO A 99 37.13 -68.70 -0.78
N GLN A 100 36.08 -69.01 -1.58
CA GLN A 100 34.65 -69.03 -1.17
C GLN A 100 34.01 -70.44 -0.99
N GLN A 101 32.90 -70.52 -0.24
CA GLN A 101 31.56 -71.11 -0.60
C GLN A 101 30.64 -71.28 0.64
N PRO A 102 29.31 -71.48 0.53
CA PRO A 102 28.33 -70.93 -0.44
C PRO A 102 27.10 -70.25 0.25
N GLN A 103 26.08 -69.82 -0.52
CA GLN A 103 24.87 -69.09 -0.06
C GLN A 103 23.66 -70.01 0.25
N PRO A 104 22.59 -69.44 0.83
CA PRO A 104 21.35 -69.27 0.05
C PRO A 104 20.69 -67.87 0.16
N ILE A 105 19.89 -67.48 -0.84
CA ILE A 105 19.12 -66.21 -0.88
C ILE A 105 17.72 -66.45 -1.47
N MET A 106 16.66 -66.03 -0.76
CA MET A 106 15.33 -65.67 -1.29
C MET A 106 14.67 -64.74 -0.26
N GLN A 107 14.52 -63.43 -0.54
CA GLN A 107 13.43 -62.75 -1.26
C GLN A 107 12.35 -62.15 -0.31
N PRO A 108 11.61 -61.10 -0.72
CA PRO A 108 11.38 -59.94 0.18
C PRO A 108 10.00 -59.85 0.86
N GLN A 109 9.92 -59.04 1.91
CA GLN A 109 8.67 -58.52 2.48
C GLN A 109 8.68 -56.98 2.56
N GLN A 110 7.49 -56.38 2.41
CA GLN A 110 7.27 -54.94 2.38
C GLN A 110 7.07 -54.37 3.80
N PRO A 111 7.63 -53.18 4.14
CA PRO A 111 7.36 -52.55 5.43
C PRO A 111 5.90 -52.08 5.56
N GLN A 112 5.19 -52.54 6.59
CA GLN A 112 3.89 -52.00 6.96
C GLN A 112 4.06 -50.63 7.65
N MET A 113 3.37 -49.60 7.15
CA MET A 113 3.30 -48.30 7.84
C MET A 113 2.21 -48.31 8.90
N GLN A 114 2.58 -48.25 10.18
CA GLN A 114 1.65 -47.86 11.25
C GLN A 114 1.58 -46.33 11.33
N PRO A 115 0.39 -45.74 11.52
CA PRO A 115 0.21 -44.29 11.56
C PRO A 115 0.70 -43.70 12.90
N GLN A 116 1.99 -43.38 12.99
CA GLN A 116 2.52 -42.58 14.11
C GLN A 116 2.01 -41.15 14.02
N GLN A 117 1.10 -40.78 14.91
CA GLN A 117 0.72 -39.38 15.13
C GLN A 117 1.95 -38.59 15.61
N PRO A 118 2.29 -37.44 15.01
CA PRO A 118 3.41 -36.64 15.46
C PRO A 118 3.08 -35.99 16.81
N GLN A 119 3.63 -36.53 17.89
CA GLN A 119 3.63 -35.86 19.19
C GLN A 119 4.40 -34.54 19.07
N MET A 120 3.68 -33.43 18.95
CA MET A 120 4.25 -32.09 19.12
C MET A 120 4.74 -31.95 20.57
N LYS A 121 6.03 -32.19 20.78
CA LYS A 121 6.73 -31.68 21.96
C LYS A 121 6.61 -30.17 21.94
N TRP A 122 5.74 -29.63 22.78
CA TRP A 122 5.74 -28.22 23.17
C TRP A 122 7.04 -27.91 23.92
N ASN A 123 8.12 -27.75 23.15
CA ASN A 123 9.34 -27.16 23.65
C ASN A 123 9.01 -25.68 23.91
N GLN A 124 8.72 -25.34 25.16
CA GLN A 124 8.55 -23.95 25.59
C GLN A 124 9.90 -23.24 25.45
N GLN A 125 10.19 -22.80 24.23
CA GLN A 125 11.19 -21.80 23.96
C GLN A 125 10.72 -20.51 24.62
N GLN A 126 11.17 -20.30 25.86
CA GLN A 126 11.25 -18.98 26.45
C GLN A 126 11.81 -18.02 25.38
N PRO A 127 11.24 -16.82 25.21
CA PRO A 127 11.72 -15.89 24.18
C PRO A 127 13.21 -15.65 24.42
N LYS A 128 14.05 -16.04 23.45
CA LYS A 128 15.50 -15.81 23.52
C LYS A 128 15.74 -14.31 23.63
N LYS A 129 15.96 -13.82 24.85
CA LYS A 129 16.22 -12.41 25.15
C LYS A 129 17.49 -11.95 24.44
N LEU A 130 17.34 -11.41 23.23
CA LEU A 130 18.23 -10.47 22.52
C LEU A 130 19.73 -10.78 22.44
N GLN A 131 20.19 -11.97 22.87
CA GLN A 131 21.60 -12.41 22.91
C GLN A 131 22.16 -12.79 21.52
N TYR A 132 21.73 -12.04 20.51
CA TYR A 132 22.27 -12.00 19.16
C TYR A 132 22.70 -10.56 18.78
N SER A 133 22.28 -9.54 19.55
CA SER A 133 22.72 -8.16 19.35
C SER A 133 24.16 -7.97 19.82
N GLU A 134 24.54 -8.33 21.05
CA GLU A 134 25.84 -7.97 21.62
C GLU A 134 27.06 -8.43 20.79
N GLU A 135 27.07 -9.65 20.25
CA GLU A 135 28.21 -10.11 19.43
C GLU A 135 28.23 -9.43 18.04
N MET A 136 27.06 -9.09 17.49
CA MET A 136 26.91 -8.44 16.19
C MET A 136 27.17 -6.92 16.27
N LEU A 137 26.66 -6.25 17.30
CA LEU A 137 27.00 -4.88 17.69
C LEU A 137 28.51 -4.80 18.00
N GLY A 138 29.00 -5.67 18.89
CA GLY A 138 30.39 -5.68 19.35
C GLY A 138 31.43 -5.94 18.26
N LYS A 139 31.11 -6.75 17.23
CA LYS A 139 32.03 -6.97 16.09
C LYS A 139 31.81 -6.02 14.90
N THR A 140 30.59 -5.52 14.69
CA THR A 140 30.26 -4.72 13.50
C THR A 140 30.27 -3.23 13.80
N ILE A 141 29.65 -2.78 14.91
CA ILE A 141 29.66 -1.37 15.30
C ILE A 141 31.04 -0.94 15.80
N MET A 142 31.80 -1.77 16.53
CA MET A 142 33.22 -1.45 16.79
C MET A 142 34.01 -1.25 15.50
N GLY A 143 33.79 -2.10 14.49
CA GLY A 143 34.47 -1.99 13.20
C GLY A 143 34.12 -0.72 12.43
N ILE A 144 32.82 -0.36 12.39
CA ILE A 144 32.31 0.84 11.72
C ILE A 144 32.66 2.11 12.50
N ALA A 145 32.52 2.11 13.83
CA ALA A 145 32.88 3.26 14.67
C ALA A 145 34.40 3.52 14.63
N ALA A 146 35.23 2.46 14.63
CA ALA A 146 36.67 2.61 14.46
C ALA A 146 37.03 3.10 13.05
N SER A 147 36.38 2.63 11.98
CA SER A 147 36.66 3.14 10.64
C SER A 147 36.20 4.59 10.46
N VAL A 148 35.06 4.98 11.03
CA VAL A 148 34.57 6.38 11.08
C VAL A 148 35.51 7.27 11.90
N LEU A 149 35.98 6.82 13.07
CA LEU A 149 36.98 7.55 13.87
C LEU A 149 38.32 7.70 13.14
N ILE A 150 38.78 6.67 12.42
CA ILE A 150 39.96 6.76 11.54
C ILE A 150 39.70 7.76 10.42
N PHE A 151 38.51 7.76 9.81
CA PHE A 151 38.16 8.69 8.73
C PHE A 151 38.13 10.15 9.21
N ILE A 152 37.49 10.40 10.37
CA ILE A 152 37.48 11.72 11.03
C ILE A 152 38.89 12.14 11.42
N SER A 153 39.70 11.24 11.97
CA SER A 153 41.10 11.51 12.32
C SER A 153 41.94 11.86 11.09
N LEU A 154 41.73 11.18 9.96
CA LEU A 154 42.42 11.47 8.69
C LEU A 154 41.95 12.80 8.09
N ILE A 155 40.67 13.16 8.20
CA ILE A 155 40.16 14.47 7.77
C ILE A 155 40.72 15.60 8.64
N LEU A 156 40.76 15.44 9.97
CA LEU A 156 41.33 16.44 10.89
C LEU A 156 42.86 16.58 10.71
N PHE A 157 43.56 15.46 10.53
CA PHE A 157 44.99 15.46 10.21
C PHE A 157 45.25 16.12 8.84
N ALA A 158 44.42 15.86 7.84
CA ALA A 158 44.47 16.54 6.56
C ALA A 158 44.25 18.05 6.74
N MET A 159 43.22 18.51 7.47
CA MET A 159 42.99 19.93 7.73
C MET A 159 44.17 20.64 8.42
N LEU A 160 44.89 19.95 9.32
CA LEU A 160 46.11 20.47 9.96
C LEU A 160 47.32 20.55 9.01
N VAL A 161 47.45 19.61 8.07
CA VAL A 161 48.60 19.50 7.16
C VAL A 161 48.38 20.25 5.83
N ILE A 162 47.13 20.42 5.39
CA ILE A 162 46.70 21.14 4.18
C ILE A 162 47.29 22.56 4.05
N PRO A 163 47.40 23.40 5.10
CA PRO A 163 48.02 24.74 4.98
C PRO A 163 49.55 24.71 4.74
N HIS A 164 50.23 23.58 4.92
CA HIS A 164 51.69 23.48 4.86
C HIS A 164 52.23 22.65 3.67
N LEU A 165 51.35 22.16 2.78
CA LEU A 165 51.73 21.39 1.59
C LEU A 165 51.39 22.12 0.29
N THR A 166 52.10 21.78 -0.80
CA THR A 166 51.67 22.11 -2.17
C THR A 166 50.50 21.22 -2.59
N GLU A 167 49.69 21.66 -3.54
CA GLU A 167 48.46 20.96 -3.94
C GLU A 167 48.72 19.56 -4.51
N GLY A 168 49.77 19.42 -5.34
CA GLY A 168 50.24 18.12 -5.80
C GLY A 168 50.64 17.19 -4.65
N MET A 169 51.33 17.70 -3.62
CA MET A 169 51.68 16.88 -2.44
C MET A 169 50.45 16.46 -1.63
N LYS A 170 49.44 17.32 -1.48
CA LYS A 170 48.16 16.96 -0.82
C LYS A 170 47.50 15.79 -1.55
N VAL A 171 47.38 15.88 -2.88
CA VAL A 171 46.74 14.87 -3.71
C VAL A 171 47.53 13.56 -3.76
N SER A 172 48.85 13.60 -3.91
CA SER A 172 49.69 12.40 -3.86
C SER A 172 49.63 11.72 -2.49
N LEU A 173 49.68 12.47 -1.39
CA LEU A 173 49.60 11.92 -0.03
C LEU A 173 48.23 11.26 0.21
N MET A 174 47.14 11.93 -0.19
CA MET A 174 45.77 11.42 -0.09
C MET A 174 45.62 10.07 -0.82
N LEU A 175 46.01 10.01 -2.10
CA LEU A 175 45.93 8.78 -2.90
C LEU A 175 46.84 7.66 -2.36
N LEU A 176 48.07 7.97 -1.91
CA LEU A 176 48.98 6.99 -1.32
C LEU A 176 48.42 6.38 -0.02
N ILE A 177 47.81 7.19 0.85
CA ILE A 177 47.16 6.71 2.08
C ILE A 177 45.97 5.81 1.73
N SER A 178 45.10 6.22 0.80
CA SER A 178 43.94 5.44 0.37
C SER A 178 44.31 4.10 -0.28
N ILE A 179 45.33 4.09 -1.15
CA ILE A 179 45.87 2.85 -1.74
C ILE A 179 46.53 1.98 -0.67
N GLY A 180 47.28 2.57 0.27
CA GLY A 180 47.93 1.86 1.37
C GLY A 180 46.93 1.16 2.30
N ILE A 181 45.87 1.85 2.73
CA ILE A 181 44.79 1.28 3.55
C ILE A 181 44.09 0.14 2.81
N THR A 182 43.80 0.33 1.51
CA THR A 182 43.20 -0.69 0.65
C THR A 182 44.08 -1.94 0.56
N ALA A 183 45.36 -1.76 0.28
CA ALA A 183 46.33 -2.86 0.15
C ALA A 183 46.51 -3.61 1.46
N VAL A 184 46.69 -2.92 2.60
CA VAL A 184 46.81 -3.54 3.93
C VAL A 184 45.53 -4.32 4.28
N GLY A 185 44.36 -3.72 4.12
CA GLY A 185 43.07 -4.36 4.39
C GLY A 185 42.87 -5.64 3.58
N LEU A 186 43.02 -5.57 2.25
CA LEU A 186 42.83 -6.71 1.36
C LEU A 186 43.90 -7.79 1.55
N VAL A 187 45.19 -7.45 1.65
CA VAL A 187 46.27 -8.42 1.83
C VAL A 187 46.18 -9.12 3.18
N MET A 188 45.86 -8.42 4.27
CA MET A 188 45.64 -9.06 5.58
C MET A 188 44.34 -9.89 5.63
N TRP A 189 43.32 -9.52 4.85
CA TRP A 189 42.10 -10.32 4.70
C TRP A 189 42.34 -11.63 3.92
N PHE A 190 43.10 -11.60 2.83
CA PHE A 190 43.45 -12.80 2.05
C PHE A 190 44.46 -13.72 2.77
N ARG A 191 45.34 -13.18 3.61
CA ARG A 191 46.38 -13.96 4.32
C ARG A 191 45.92 -14.67 5.60
N LYS A 192 44.69 -14.47 6.07
CA LYS A 192 44.16 -15.14 7.28
C LYS A 192 43.16 -16.25 6.95
N GLU A 193 43.42 -17.46 7.44
CA GLU A 193 42.54 -18.63 7.29
C GLU A 193 41.10 -18.35 7.77
N LYS A 194 40.96 -17.61 8.89
CA LYS A 194 39.67 -17.09 9.37
C LYS A 194 39.48 -15.66 8.87
N LYS A 195 38.62 -15.49 7.86
CA LYS A 195 38.21 -14.18 7.30
C LYS A 195 37.62 -13.27 8.38
N SER A 196 38.42 -12.33 8.88
CA SER A 196 37.98 -11.36 9.89
C SER A 196 37.17 -10.22 9.27
N THR A 197 36.06 -9.83 9.92
CA THR A 197 35.24 -8.67 9.54
C THR A 197 36.02 -7.35 9.56
N PHE A 198 36.96 -7.19 10.50
CA PHE A 198 37.77 -5.97 10.63
C PHE A 198 38.59 -5.64 9.37
N PHE A 199 39.43 -6.57 8.88
CA PHE A 199 40.23 -6.33 7.68
C PHE A 199 39.38 -6.22 6.39
N LEU A 200 38.22 -6.88 6.34
CA LEU A 200 37.24 -6.68 5.27
C LEU A 200 36.67 -5.25 5.29
N SER A 201 36.30 -4.75 6.47
CA SER A 201 35.80 -3.37 6.65
C SER A 201 36.89 -2.34 6.36
N LEU A 202 38.14 -2.60 6.77
CA LEU A 202 39.28 -1.74 6.48
C LEU A 202 39.58 -1.67 4.97
N GLY A 203 39.57 -2.81 4.28
CA GLY A 203 39.72 -2.86 2.82
C GLY A 203 38.58 -2.16 2.09
N ALA A 204 37.34 -2.32 2.56
CA ALA A 204 36.16 -1.63 2.03
C ALA A 204 36.24 -0.10 2.23
N CYS A 205 36.67 0.37 3.40
CA CYS A 205 36.90 1.80 3.67
C CYS A 205 38.06 2.34 2.82
N GLY A 206 39.12 1.54 2.61
CA GLY A 206 40.19 1.85 1.67
C GLY A 206 39.64 2.09 0.26
N VAL A 207 38.88 1.12 -0.28
CA VAL A 207 38.23 1.20 -1.60
C VAL A 207 37.38 2.47 -1.73
N GLY A 208 36.53 2.78 -0.74
CA GLY A 208 35.73 4.01 -0.73
C GLY A 208 36.58 5.28 -0.62
N SER A 209 37.69 5.25 0.11
CA SER A 209 38.60 6.40 0.21
C SER A 209 39.33 6.69 -1.11
N ILE A 210 39.64 5.67 -1.93
CA ILE A 210 40.17 5.89 -3.30
C ILE A 210 39.15 6.63 -4.16
N TYR A 211 37.87 6.25 -4.11
CA TYR A 211 36.79 6.94 -4.82
C TYR A 211 36.69 8.43 -4.42
N ILE A 212 36.63 8.71 -3.12
CA ILE A 212 36.57 10.09 -2.59
C ILE A 212 37.82 10.88 -2.99
N SER A 213 38.99 10.24 -2.95
CA SER A 213 40.26 10.85 -3.38
C SER A 213 40.21 11.28 -4.85
N LEU A 214 39.79 10.38 -5.75
CA LEU A 214 39.65 10.68 -7.18
C LEU A 214 38.66 11.82 -7.41
N PHE A 215 37.49 11.79 -6.75
CA PHE A 215 36.47 12.84 -6.87
C PHE A 215 36.99 14.21 -6.42
N MET A 216 37.73 14.29 -5.31
CA MET A 216 38.34 15.53 -4.81
C MET A 216 39.41 16.10 -5.75
N CYS A 217 40.17 15.25 -6.46
CA CYS A 217 41.16 15.70 -7.44
C CYS A 217 40.57 16.54 -8.59
N ASN A 218 39.30 16.31 -8.92
CA ASN A 218 38.54 17.16 -9.83
C ASN A 218 37.81 18.28 -9.05
N ALA A 219 36.88 17.90 -8.17
CA ALA A 219 35.87 18.81 -7.61
C ALA A 219 36.40 19.89 -6.64
N TYR A 220 37.63 19.73 -6.11
CA TYR A 220 38.26 20.72 -5.22
C TYR A 220 39.63 21.17 -5.71
N PHE A 221 40.45 20.27 -6.25
CA PHE A 221 41.81 20.60 -6.71
C PHE A 221 41.89 20.94 -8.21
N HIS A 222 40.86 20.64 -9.02
CA HIS A 222 40.82 20.87 -10.47
C HIS A 222 42.04 20.35 -11.27
N ILE A 223 42.74 19.33 -10.76
CA ILE A 223 43.92 18.72 -11.40
C ILE A 223 43.51 17.74 -12.51
N ILE A 224 42.30 17.17 -12.41
CA ILE A 224 41.80 16.11 -13.29
C ILE A 224 40.49 16.59 -13.94
N ASN A 225 40.44 16.60 -15.28
CA ASN A 225 39.24 16.89 -16.08
C ASN A 225 38.14 15.83 -15.86
N ASP A 226 36.86 16.22 -15.89
CA ASP A 226 35.69 15.36 -15.70
C ASP A 226 35.73 14.04 -16.50
N ILE A 227 36.13 14.09 -17.78
CA ILE A 227 36.20 12.90 -18.64
C ILE A 227 37.23 11.90 -18.08
N VAL A 228 38.38 12.41 -17.62
CA VAL A 228 39.43 11.59 -17.01
C VAL A 228 38.99 11.08 -15.65
N LEU A 229 38.23 11.86 -14.87
CA LEU A 229 37.62 11.40 -13.62
C LEU A 229 36.68 10.23 -13.86
N TYR A 230 35.72 10.34 -14.80
CA TYR A 230 34.75 9.27 -15.06
C TYR A 230 35.43 7.98 -15.53
N VAL A 231 36.47 8.07 -16.38
CA VAL A 231 37.29 6.92 -16.77
C VAL A 231 38.01 6.29 -15.57
N LEU A 232 38.61 7.09 -14.68
CA LEU A 232 39.29 6.58 -13.49
C LEU A 232 38.31 5.95 -12.48
N ILE A 233 37.11 6.50 -12.32
CA ILE A 233 36.06 5.90 -11.48
C ILE A 233 35.53 4.60 -12.12
N LEU A 234 35.40 4.51 -13.45
CA LEU A 234 34.98 3.29 -14.12
C LEU A 234 36.04 2.18 -13.96
N LEU A 235 37.33 2.51 -14.09
CA LEU A 235 38.45 1.59 -13.80
C LEU A 235 38.47 1.16 -12.32
N TRP A 236 38.21 2.07 -11.38
CA TRP A 236 38.04 1.75 -9.97
C TRP A 236 36.87 0.78 -9.76
N ALA A 237 35.70 1.06 -10.34
CA ALA A 237 34.50 0.23 -10.23
C ALA A 237 34.72 -1.18 -10.83
N ALA A 238 35.46 -1.29 -11.94
CA ALA A 238 35.91 -2.57 -12.49
C ALA A 238 36.82 -3.35 -11.51
N GLY A 239 37.69 -2.66 -10.77
CA GLY A 239 38.46 -3.24 -9.66
C GLY A 239 37.55 -3.74 -8.53
N VAL A 240 36.54 -2.96 -8.14
CA VAL A 240 35.56 -3.34 -7.11
C VAL A 240 34.70 -4.54 -7.55
N LEU A 241 34.34 -4.62 -8.84
CA LEU A 241 33.69 -5.79 -9.46
C LEU A 241 34.55 -7.05 -9.36
N VAL A 242 35.86 -6.95 -9.57
CA VAL A 242 36.77 -8.09 -9.38
C VAL A 242 36.84 -8.51 -7.90
N LEU A 243 36.79 -7.57 -6.95
CA LEU A 243 36.74 -7.87 -5.52
C LEU A 243 35.39 -8.47 -5.07
N SER A 244 34.28 -8.11 -5.71
CA SER A 244 32.95 -8.68 -5.39
C SER A 244 32.87 -10.19 -5.61
N ARG A 245 33.73 -10.76 -6.48
CA ARG A 245 33.85 -12.20 -6.79
C ARG A 245 33.95 -13.07 -5.54
N TYR A 246 34.59 -12.59 -4.48
CA TYR A 246 34.82 -13.34 -3.24
C TYR A 246 33.58 -13.45 -2.31
N LYS A 247 32.37 -13.32 -2.87
CA LYS A 247 31.04 -13.45 -2.24
C LYS A 247 30.82 -12.49 -1.06
N GLN A 248 31.18 -11.22 -1.22
CA GLN A 248 30.93 -10.15 -0.24
C GLN A 248 30.14 -9.01 -0.88
N ARG A 249 28.85 -8.90 -0.53
CA ARG A 249 27.93 -7.85 -1.02
C ARG A 249 28.40 -6.43 -0.65
N LEU A 250 29.30 -6.28 0.34
CA LEU A 250 29.84 -4.99 0.74
C LEU A 250 30.56 -4.27 -0.40
N PHE A 251 31.41 -4.96 -1.17
CA PHE A 251 32.11 -4.34 -2.31
C PHE A 251 31.14 -3.99 -3.44
N GLU A 252 30.16 -4.86 -3.69
CA GLU A 252 29.10 -4.66 -4.69
C GLU A 252 28.29 -3.38 -4.43
N ILE A 253 27.84 -3.19 -3.19
CA ILE A 253 27.11 -1.99 -2.74
C ILE A 253 28.01 -0.73 -2.79
N ILE A 254 29.29 -0.83 -2.44
CA ILE A 254 30.23 0.31 -2.49
C ILE A 254 30.50 0.75 -3.94
N GLY A 255 30.65 -0.20 -4.87
CA GLY A 255 30.86 0.09 -6.28
C GLY A 255 29.65 0.80 -6.91
N GLU A 256 28.45 0.27 -6.67
CA GLU A 256 27.20 0.89 -7.14
C GLU A 256 26.94 2.25 -6.48
N ALA A 257 27.19 2.41 -5.18
CA ALA A 257 27.09 3.70 -4.52
C ALA A 257 28.06 4.73 -5.13
N GLY A 258 29.29 4.32 -5.47
CA GLY A 258 30.25 5.18 -6.17
C GLY A 258 29.78 5.60 -7.56
N ILE A 259 29.15 4.70 -8.33
CA ILE A 259 28.54 5.04 -9.64
C ILE A 259 27.36 6.01 -9.43
N LEU A 260 26.44 5.69 -8.51
CA LEU A 260 25.26 6.51 -8.23
C LEU A 260 25.61 7.93 -7.77
N ILE A 261 26.56 8.07 -6.85
CA ILE A 261 27.03 9.38 -6.37
C ILE A 261 27.67 10.17 -7.52
N SER A 262 28.43 9.51 -8.41
CA SER A 262 29.02 10.15 -9.59
C SER A 262 27.96 10.65 -10.57
N ILE A 263 26.87 9.88 -10.78
CA ILE A 263 25.73 10.30 -11.60
C ILE A 263 25.05 11.51 -10.96
N LEU A 264 24.72 11.47 -9.67
CA LEU A 264 24.01 12.55 -8.99
C LEU A 264 24.79 13.88 -8.99
N PHE A 265 26.10 13.85 -8.68
CA PHE A 265 26.95 15.04 -8.75
C PHE A 265 27.22 15.50 -10.20
N GLY A 266 27.42 14.56 -11.14
CA GLY A 266 27.58 14.88 -12.55
C GLY A 266 26.35 15.57 -13.13
N CYS A 267 25.15 15.04 -12.86
CA CYS A 267 23.87 15.65 -13.21
C CYS A 267 23.74 17.08 -12.67
N TYR A 268 24.04 17.30 -11.39
CA TYR A 268 24.02 18.64 -10.79
C TYR A 268 25.03 19.60 -11.44
N SER A 269 26.21 19.12 -11.83
CA SER A 269 27.20 19.93 -12.55
C SER A 269 26.71 20.28 -13.96
N CYS A 270 26.27 19.29 -14.75
CA CYS A 270 25.82 19.49 -16.12
C CYS A 270 24.57 20.38 -16.22
N THR A 271 23.63 20.27 -15.28
CA THR A 271 22.43 21.15 -15.21
C THR A 271 22.76 22.57 -14.75
N LYS A 272 23.88 22.78 -14.04
CA LYS A 272 24.35 24.13 -13.67
C LYS A 272 25.18 24.80 -14.78
N SER A 273 25.80 24.01 -15.66
CA SER A 273 26.59 24.50 -16.80
C SER A 273 25.87 24.37 -18.15
N ASP A 274 24.63 23.89 -18.16
CA ASP A 274 23.83 23.54 -19.34
C ASP A 274 24.55 22.64 -20.38
N ASP A 275 25.50 21.81 -19.95
CA ASP A 275 26.34 21.00 -20.85
C ASP A 275 25.71 19.64 -21.17
N SER A 276 24.94 19.60 -22.25
CA SER A 276 24.40 18.37 -22.85
C SER A 276 25.46 17.37 -23.33
N THR A 277 26.66 17.83 -23.66
CA THR A 277 27.76 16.95 -24.13
C THR A 277 28.32 16.17 -22.97
N MET A 278 28.58 16.84 -21.84
CA MET A 278 29.01 16.18 -20.62
C MET A 278 27.92 15.25 -20.05
N LEU A 279 26.64 15.64 -20.13
CA LEU A 279 25.52 14.77 -19.72
C LEU A 279 25.42 13.49 -20.60
N MET A 280 25.75 13.59 -21.89
CA MET A 280 25.83 12.42 -22.78
C MET A 280 26.98 11.48 -22.40
N VAL A 281 28.16 12.02 -22.08
CA VAL A 281 29.29 11.24 -21.56
C VAL A 281 28.92 10.56 -20.23
N LEU A 282 28.23 11.26 -19.34
CA LEU A 282 27.75 10.72 -18.06
C LEU A 282 26.72 9.59 -18.24
N THR A 283 25.85 9.71 -19.24
CA THR A 283 24.86 8.66 -19.59
C THR A 283 25.55 7.41 -20.15
N ILE A 284 26.58 7.56 -20.99
CA ILE A 284 27.39 6.44 -21.47
C ILE A 284 28.12 5.76 -20.30
N TYR A 285 28.70 6.55 -19.39
CA TYR A 285 29.34 6.06 -18.16
C TYR A 285 28.36 5.25 -17.28
N SER A 286 27.16 5.75 -17.04
CA SER A 286 26.17 5.06 -16.19
C SER A 286 25.69 3.75 -16.80
N VAL A 287 25.41 3.74 -18.11
CA VAL A 287 24.97 2.54 -18.84
C VAL A 287 26.06 1.45 -18.80
N ILE A 288 27.32 1.81 -19.08
CA ILE A 288 28.44 0.85 -19.00
C ILE A 288 28.62 0.34 -17.57
N GLY A 289 28.56 1.22 -16.57
CA GLY A 289 28.69 0.88 -15.16
C GLY A 289 27.66 -0.15 -14.70
N VAL A 290 26.37 0.17 -14.83
CA VAL A 290 25.29 -0.70 -14.33
C VAL A 290 25.17 -1.98 -15.16
N ILE A 291 25.42 -1.97 -16.48
CA ILE A 291 25.51 -3.21 -17.28
C ILE A 291 26.63 -4.12 -16.78
N ALA A 292 27.80 -3.57 -16.42
CA ALA A 292 28.91 -4.38 -15.90
C ALA A 292 28.57 -5.07 -14.57
N PHE A 293 27.82 -4.40 -13.69
CA PHE A 293 27.31 -5.00 -12.45
C PHE A 293 26.19 -6.04 -12.70
N LEU A 294 25.15 -5.69 -13.46
CA LEU A 294 24.06 -6.60 -13.85
C LEU A 294 24.59 -7.88 -14.49
N GLY A 295 25.47 -7.76 -15.50
CA GLY A 295 26.04 -8.90 -16.21
C GLY A 295 26.93 -9.79 -15.35
N PHE A 296 27.63 -9.22 -14.36
CA PHE A 296 28.52 -9.99 -13.49
C PHE A 296 27.80 -10.76 -12.38
N ARG A 297 26.62 -10.28 -11.94
CA ARG A 297 25.83 -10.85 -10.83
C ARG A 297 24.46 -11.39 -11.22
N TYR A 298 24.15 -11.54 -12.51
CA TYR A 298 22.83 -11.92 -13.03
C TYR A 298 22.13 -13.14 -12.37
N LYS A 299 22.87 -14.10 -11.79
CA LYS A 299 22.31 -15.27 -11.08
C LYS A 299 22.06 -15.06 -9.57
N ASP A 300 22.52 -13.96 -8.99
CA ASP A 300 22.32 -13.64 -7.57
C ASP A 300 21.10 -12.71 -7.42
N ASP A 301 19.95 -13.32 -7.15
CA ASP A 301 18.61 -12.73 -7.07
C ASP A 301 18.49 -11.41 -6.28
N ILE A 302 19.22 -11.26 -5.18
CA ILE A 302 19.25 -10.04 -4.36
C ILE A 302 20.16 -8.97 -4.96
N SER A 303 21.28 -9.36 -5.57
CA SER A 303 22.18 -8.44 -6.28
C SER A 303 21.49 -7.85 -7.50
N LEU A 304 20.77 -8.69 -8.27
CA LEU A 304 19.99 -8.27 -9.43
C LEU A 304 18.94 -7.19 -9.09
N LEU A 305 18.35 -7.25 -7.89
CA LEU A 305 17.44 -6.21 -7.37
C LEU A 305 18.19 -4.93 -6.97
N ILE A 306 19.35 -5.03 -6.31
CA ILE A 306 20.17 -3.88 -5.93
C ILE A 306 20.63 -3.10 -7.18
N HIS A 307 21.16 -3.80 -8.18
CA HIS A 307 21.56 -3.24 -9.48
C HIS A 307 20.36 -2.62 -10.22
N GLY A 308 19.17 -3.21 -10.08
CA GLY A 308 17.91 -2.66 -10.56
C GLY A 308 17.60 -1.30 -9.97
N VAL A 309 17.48 -1.23 -8.65
CA VAL A 309 17.13 0.01 -7.95
C VAL A 309 18.17 1.11 -8.22
N ALA A 310 19.46 0.77 -8.23
CA ALA A 310 20.53 1.71 -8.60
C ALA A 310 20.38 2.22 -10.04
N GLY A 311 20.15 1.32 -11.00
CA GLY A 311 19.88 1.65 -12.40
C GLY A 311 18.66 2.54 -12.59
N THR A 312 17.53 2.22 -11.94
CA THR A 312 16.30 3.02 -12.00
C THR A 312 16.51 4.43 -11.47
N VAL A 313 17.20 4.61 -10.34
CA VAL A 313 17.52 5.95 -9.81
C VAL A 313 18.48 6.71 -10.74
N GLY A 314 19.45 6.03 -11.35
CA GLY A 314 20.31 6.62 -12.39
C GLY A 314 19.53 7.11 -13.62
N ILE A 315 18.59 6.30 -14.13
CA ILE A 315 17.70 6.65 -15.24
C ILE A 315 16.85 7.88 -14.89
N VAL A 316 16.24 7.92 -13.70
CA VAL A 316 15.46 9.08 -13.22
C VAL A 316 16.33 10.34 -13.18
N ALA A 317 17.52 10.27 -12.57
CA ALA A 317 18.40 11.42 -12.42
C ALA A 317 18.89 11.98 -13.76
N LEU A 318 19.22 11.11 -14.73
CA LEU A 318 19.66 11.52 -16.07
C LEU A 318 18.50 12.07 -16.90
N THR A 319 17.32 11.43 -16.87
CA THR A 319 16.12 11.89 -17.59
C THR A 319 15.71 13.28 -17.13
N ALA A 320 15.60 13.50 -15.81
CA ALA A 320 15.25 14.80 -15.23
C ALA A 320 16.30 15.89 -15.49
N SER A 321 17.58 15.51 -15.59
CA SER A 321 18.65 16.45 -15.95
C SER A 321 18.57 16.84 -17.43
N ASN A 322 18.28 15.88 -18.31
CA ASN A 322 18.15 16.12 -19.74
C ASN A 322 16.95 17.03 -20.05
N THR A 323 15.79 16.80 -19.41
CA THR A 323 14.62 17.68 -19.55
C THR A 323 14.87 19.09 -18.99
N THR A 324 15.62 19.21 -17.90
CA THR A 324 16.04 20.53 -17.36
C THR A 324 16.89 21.30 -18.37
N ILE A 325 17.89 20.67 -18.99
CA ILE A 325 18.75 21.31 -20.01
C ILE A 325 17.97 21.59 -21.31
N ILE A 326 16.97 20.76 -21.67
CA ILE A 326 16.05 21.07 -22.78
C ILE A 326 15.23 22.34 -22.46
N GLY A 327 14.84 22.55 -21.20
CA GLY A 327 14.12 23.74 -20.76
C GLY A 327 14.94 25.04 -20.81
N SER A 328 16.27 24.98 -20.70
CA SER A 328 17.18 26.14 -20.75
C SER A 328 17.73 26.41 -22.15
N MET A 329 18.20 25.36 -22.85
CA MET A 329 18.92 25.44 -24.13
C MET A 329 18.09 25.02 -25.36
N GLY A 330 16.91 24.46 -25.16
CA GLY A 330 16.15 23.77 -26.21
C GLY A 330 16.69 22.37 -26.52
N MET A 331 16.07 21.68 -27.47
CA MET A 331 16.46 20.30 -27.80
C MET A 331 17.67 20.26 -28.74
N THR A 332 18.76 19.64 -28.28
CA THR A 332 19.96 19.39 -29.08
C THR A 332 20.04 17.93 -29.59
N ALA A 333 20.93 17.67 -30.54
CA ALA A 333 21.24 16.30 -30.99
C ALA A 333 21.77 15.40 -29.85
N ASN A 334 22.54 15.96 -28.90
CA ASN A 334 23.01 15.23 -27.72
C ASN A 334 21.84 14.78 -26.85
N ASN A 335 20.83 15.65 -26.66
CA ASN A 335 19.67 15.38 -25.81
C ASN A 335 18.83 14.21 -26.37
N LEU A 336 18.73 14.11 -27.70
CA LEU A 336 18.10 12.97 -28.40
C LEU A 336 18.90 11.67 -28.21
N VAL A 337 20.24 11.73 -28.30
CA VAL A 337 21.11 10.56 -28.07
C VAL A 337 21.02 10.08 -26.62
N ILE A 338 20.96 10.99 -25.64
CA ILE A 338 20.76 10.67 -24.22
C ILE A 338 19.46 9.87 -24.02
N PHE A 339 18.32 10.37 -24.53
CA PHE A 339 17.06 9.64 -24.41
C PHE A 339 17.07 8.31 -25.16
N GLY A 340 17.67 8.23 -26.36
CA GLY A 340 17.82 6.98 -27.10
C GLY A 340 18.62 5.92 -26.34
N LEU A 341 19.72 6.31 -25.67
CA LEU A 341 20.51 5.43 -24.82
C LEU A 341 19.73 4.97 -23.58
N LEU A 342 19.03 5.88 -22.90
CA LEU A 342 18.22 5.57 -21.71
C LEU A 342 17.02 4.66 -22.06
N ALA A 343 16.40 4.86 -23.22
CA ALA A 343 15.31 4.02 -23.71
C ALA A 343 15.78 2.58 -24.00
N LEU A 344 16.87 2.43 -24.77
CA LEU A 344 17.48 1.12 -25.06
C LEU A 344 17.92 0.40 -23.78
N PHE A 345 18.49 1.13 -22.82
CA PHE A 345 18.90 0.57 -21.53
C PHE A 345 17.70 0.13 -20.68
N SER A 346 16.63 0.91 -20.64
CA SER A 346 15.37 0.57 -19.95
C SER A 346 14.72 -0.69 -20.54
N ILE A 347 14.64 -0.78 -21.87
CA ILE A 347 14.16 -1.97 -22.59
C ILE A 347 15.03 -3.19 -22.25
N ALA A 348 16.36 -3.04 -22.19
CA ALA A 348 17.28 -4.12 -21.85
C ALA A 348 17.06 -4.65 -20.42
N ILE A 349 16.82 -3.79 -19.43
CA ILE A 349 16.51 -4.21 -18.05
C ILE A 349 15.14 -4.92 -17.99
N ILE A 350 14.11 -4.37 -18.64
CA ILE A 350 12.77 -4.99 -18.71
C ILE A 350 12.86 -6.41 -19.31
N ALA A 351 13.55 -6.56 -20.44
CA ALA A 351 13.74 -7.85 -21.09
C ALA A 351 14.53 -8.84 -20.21
N LEU A 352 15.58 -8.37 -19.52
CA LEU A 352 16.37 -9.16 -18.59
C LEU A 352 15.52 -9.67 -17.42
N TYR A 353 14.63 -8.84 -16.88
CA TYR A 353 13.76 -9.17 -15.74
C TYR A 353 12.61 -10.10 -16.12
N LEU A 354 11.99 -9.90 -17.28
CA LEU A 354 10.99 -10.83 -17.82
C LEU A 354 11.62 -12.21 -18.10
N TYR A 355 12.82 -12.26 -18.68
CA TYR A 355 13.57 -13.50 -18.89
C TYR A 355 13.98 -14.18 -17.57
N ARG A 356 14.45 -13.42 -16.57
CA ARG A 356 14.76 -13.94 -15.22
C ARG A 356 13.51 -14.55 -14.56
N SER A 357 12.40 -13.80 -14.55
CA SER A 357 11.18 -14.21 -13.85
C SER A 357 10.50 -15.43 -14.48
N ASN A 358 10.59 -15.61 -15.80
CA ASN A 358 10.11 -16.82 -16.49
C ASN A 358 10.89 -18.09 -16.09
N ASN A 359 12.20 -17.96 -15.92
CA ASN A 359 13.08 -19.10 -15.63
C ASN A 359 13.02 -19.55 -14.16
N GLU A 360 12.94 -18.62 -13.21
CA GLU A 360 13.06 -18.93 -11.76
C GLU A 360 11.87 -18.42 -10.91
N ASN A 361 10.73 -18.06 -11.51
CA ASN A 361 9.48 -17.61 -10.85
C ASN A 361 9.65 -16.37 -9.92
N VAL A 362 10.66 -15.54 -10.17
CA VAL A 362 11.12 -14.43 -9.31
C VAL A 362 10.16 -13.23 -9.33
N SER A 363 9.00 -13.40 -8.71
CA SER A 363 7.83 -12.50 -8.85
C SER A 363 8.05 -11.06 -8.38
N TYR A 364 9.06 -10.80 -7.56
CA TYR A 364 9.35 -9.47 -7.02
C TYR A 364 10.17 -8.57 -7.97
N LEU A 365 10.61 -9.06 -9.13
CA LEU A 365 11.26 -8.23 -10.15
C LEU A 365 10.25 -7.46 -11.02
N VAL A 366 9.02 -7.97 -11.18
CA VAL A 366 7.97 -7.36 -12.00
C VAL A 366 7.56 -5.96 -11.53
N PRO A 367 7.43 -5.67 -10.21
CA PRO A 367 7.21 -4.31 -9.72
C PRO A 367 8.30 -3.31 -10.14
N ILE A 368 9.54 -3.75 -10.35
CA ILE A 368 10.63 -2.88 -10.81
C ILE A 368 10.52 -2.66 -12.33
N SER A 369 10.15 -3.67 -13.11
CA SER A 369 9.93 -3.49 -14.56
C SER A 369 8.71 -2.62 -14.87
N ILE A 370 7.68 -2.58 -14.01
CA ILE A 370 6.58 -1.59 -14.07
C ILE A 370 7.14 -0.16 -13.93
N ILE A 371 7.99 0.10 -12.92
CA ILE A 371 8.58 1.43 -12.73
C ILE A 371 9.45 1.81 -13.94
N ILE A 372 10.18 0.85 -14.51
CA ILE A 372 11.03 1.09 -15.68
C ILE A 372 10.20 1.27 -16.98
N SER A 373 9.00 0.67 -17.13
CA SER A 373 8.15 0.96 -18.29
C SER A 373 7.55 2.37 -18.23
N ILE A 374 7.05 2.80 -17.08
CA ILE A 374 6.58 4.18 -16.86
C ILE A 374 7.70 5.19 -17.17
N LEU A 375 8.94 4.89 -16.78
CA LEU A 375 10.10 5.73 -17.11
C LEU A 375 10.47 5.68 -18.59
N LEU A 376 10.32 4.54 -19.26
CA LEU A 376 10.52 4.40 -20.70
C LEU A 376 9.47 5.24 -21.49
N ASP A 377 8.22 5.23 -21.07
CA ASP A 377 7.16 6.08 -21.64
C ASP A 377 7.49 7.58 -21.46
N VAL A 378 7.92 7.98 -20.26
CA VAL A 378 8.38 9.36 -20.00
C VAL A 378 9.58 9.75 -20.85
N ILE A 379 10.54 8.84 -21.05
CA ILE A 379 11.69 9.06 -21.95
C ILE A 379 11.20 9.25 -23.39
N VAL A 380 10.33 8.35 -23.89
CA VAL A 380 9.83 8.38 -25.27
C VAL A 380 8.93 9.59 -25.53
N TYR A 381 8.15 10.05 -24.55
CA TYR A 381 7.44 11.34 -24.64
C TYR A 381 8.41 12.49 -24.91
N ASN A 382 9.46 12.60 -24.08
CA ASN A 382 10.46 13.68 -24.17
C ASN A 382 11.42 13.52 -25.37
N MET A 383 11.39 12.41 -26.12
CA MET A 383 12.16 12.26 -27.37
C MET A 383 11.65 13.13 -28.52
N PHE A 384 10.47 13.74 -28.41
CA PHE A 384 9.87 14.56 -29.45
C PHE A 384 9.60 15.99 -28.96
N SER A 385 10.05 17.00 -29.71
CA SER A 385 9.79 18.41 -29.40
C SER A 385 8.33 18.85 -29.63
N ASP A 386 7.55 18.02 -30.34
CA ASP A 386 6.11 18.20 -30.54
C ASP A 386 5.37 17.24 -29.59
N GLU A 387 4.66 17.81 -28.62
CA GLU A 387 3.89 17.09 -27.61
C GLU A 387 2.89 16.10 -28.24
N LYS A 388 2.30 16.43 -29.39
CA LYS A 388 1.33 15.55 -30.08
C LYS A 388 2.04 14.31 -30.66
N ILE A 389 3.27 14.47 -31.16
CA ILE A 389 4.09 13.34 -31.63
C ILE A 389 4.58 12.51 -30.44
N GLY A 390 4.97 13.16 -29.33
CA GLY A 390 5.31 12.50 -28.07
C GLY A 390 4.17 11.60 -27.54
N CYS A 391 2.96 12.13 -27.44
CA CYS A 391 1.77 11.35 -27.04
C CYS A 391 1.51 10.17 -28.00
N ILE A 392 1.61 10.35 -29.31
CA ILE A 392 1.42 9.27 -30.29
C ILE A 392 2.51 8.18 -30.14
N ALA A 393 3.76 8.57 -29.91
CA ALA A 393 4.86 7.62 -29.70
C ALA A 393 4.66 6.78 -28.42
N VAL A 394 4.22 7.41 -27.32
CA VAL A 394 3.86 6.71 -26.08
C VAL A 394 2.68 5.77 -26.29
N ILE A 395 1.59 6.21 -26.95
CA ILE A 395 0.44 5.35 -27.27
C ILE A 395 0.89 4.08 -28.01
N LEU A 396 1.76 4.21 -29.02
CA LEU A 396 2.30 3.06 -29.76
C LEU A 396 3.18 2.15 -28.89
N LEU A 397 4.00 2.72 -28.00
CA LEU A 397 4.85 1.98 -27.07
C LEU A 397 4.04 1.21 -26.03
N SER A 398 3.17 1.89 -25.26
CA SER A 398 2.37 1.24 -24.21
C SER A 398 1.40 0.21 -24.79
N ILE A 399 0.89 0.39 -26.03
CA ILE A 399 0.16 -0.67 -26.76
C ILE A 399 1.06 -1.88 -27.03
N ALA A 400 2.30 -1.67 -27.51
CA ALA A 400 3.24 -2.76 -27.76
C ALA A 400 3.61 -3.51 -26.46
N ILE A 401 3.78 -2.79 -25.34
CA ILE A 401 3.99 -3.36 -24.01
C ILE A 401 2.75 -4.14 -23.56
N TYR A 402 1.55 -3.57 -23.64
CA TYR A 402 0.30 -4.25 -23.28
C TYR A 402 0.10 -5.57 -24.04
N VAL A 403 0.35 -5.56 -25.36
CA VAL A 403 0.25 -6.75 -26.23
C VAL A 403 1.34 -7.77 -25.90
N LEU A 404 2.58 -7.33 -25.61
CA LEU A 404 3.64 -8.21 -25.13
C LEU A 404 3.26 -8.89 -23.82
N LEU A 405 2.74 -8.15 -22.83
CA LEU A 405 2.30 -8.70 -21.55
C LEU A 405 1.18 -9.74 -21.72
N GLU A 406 0.21 -9.51 -22.62
CA GLU A 406 -0.85 -10.47 -22.92
C GLU A 406 -0.31 -11.73 -23.61
N TYR A 407 0.64 -11.58 -24.55
CA TYR A 407 1.34 -12.70 -25.18
C TYR A 407 2.12 -13.53 -24.16
N LEU A 408 2.88 -12.90 -23.26
CA LEU A 408 3.62 -13.59 -22.20
C LEU A 408 2.67 -14.28 -21.21
N LYS A 409 1.54 -13.64 -20.84
CA LYS A 409 0.51 -14.24 -20.00
C LYS A 409 -0.08 -15.51 -20.64
N SER A 410 -0.29 -15.50 -21.97
CA SER A 410 -0.73 -16.66 -22.73
C SER A 410 0.35 -17.74 -22.85
N ALA A 411 1.61 -17.36 -23.12
CA ALA A 411 2.73 -18.28 -23.31
C ALA A 411 3.18 -18.98 -22.03
N TRP A 412 2.97 -18.37 -20.86
CA TRP A 412 3.38 -18.89 -19.55
C TRP A 412 2.19 -19.42 -18.71
N LYS A 413 1.02 -19.58 -19.33
CA LYS A 413 -0.26 -19.93 -18.70
C LYS A 413 -0.19 -21.08 -17.70
N ASP A 414 0.58 -22.14 -18.01
CA ASP A 414 0.70 -23.33 -17.17
C ASP A 414 1.44 -23.07 -15.84
N ARG A 415 2.24 -22.00 -15.76
CA ARG A 415 2.95 -21.56 -14.53
C ARG A 415 2.29 -20.39 -13.81
N ILE A 416 1.57 -19.54 -14.55
CA ILE A 416 0.91 -18.33 -14.03
C ILE A 416 -0.37 -18.63 -13.24
N SER A 417 -0.97 -19.81 -13.45
CA SER A 417 -2.36 -20.15 -13.09
C SER A 417 -2.79 -19.93 -11.64
N VAL A 418 -1.88 -19.97 -10.65
CA VAL A 418 -2.19 -19.67 -9.24
C VAL A 418 -1.04 -18.90 -8.57
N GLY A 419 -1.14 -17.58 -8.47
CA GLY A 419 -0.21 -16.79 -7.64
C GLY A 419 -0.23 -15.29 -7.87
N SER A 420 0.45 -14.55 -6.97
CA SER A 420 0.60 -13.09 -7.01
C SER A 420 1.16 -12.57 -8.35
N PHE A 421 1.94 -13.39 -9.06
CA PHE A 421 2.53 -13.04 -10.35
C PHE A 421 1.51 -12.63 -11.40
N SER A 422 0.40 -13.37 -11.57
CA SER A 422 -0.65 -12.98 -12.53
C SER A 422 -1.23 -11.62 -12.17
N VAL A 423 -1.48 -11.38 -10.88
CA VAL A 423 -2.08 -10.14 -10.39
C VAL A 423 -1.17 -8.95 -10.66
N ILE A 424 0.15 -9.10 -10.49
CA ILE A 424 1.11 -8.02 -10.78
C ILE A 424 1.18 -7.75 -12.30
N MET A 425 1.13 -8.78 -13.14
CA MET A 425 1.07 -8.62 -14.62
C MET A 425 -0.24 -7.96 -15.07
N ASP A 426 -1.39 -8.31 -14.45
CA ASP A 426 -2.67 -7.65 -14.71
C ASP A 426 -2.68 -6.18 -14.24
N VAL A 427 -2.04 -5.87 -13.10
CA VAL A 427 -1.84 -4.49 -12.63
C VAL A 427 -0.95 -3.70 -13.59
N TRP A 428 0.13 -4.30 -14.10
CA TRP A 428 0.97 -3.68 -15.14
C TRP A 428 0.15 -3.31 -16.37
N GLN A 429 -0.63 -4.27 -16.91
CA GLN A 429 -1.51 -4.02 -18.05
C GLN A 429 -2.59 -2.93 -17.79
N ILE A 430 -3.02 -2.72 -16.54
CA ILE A 430 -3.92 -1.61 -16.17
C ILE A 430 -3.19 -0.26 -16.14
N ILE A 431 -1.91 -0.23 -15.74
CA ILE A 431 -1.07 0.98 -15.75
C ILE A 431 -0.77 1.42 -17.19
N GLU A 432 -0.35 0.49 -18.06
CA GLU A 432 -0.14 0.78 -19.50
C GLU A 432 -1.44 1.31 -20.15
N LEU A 433 -2.60 0.72 -19.81
CA LEU A 433 -3.91 1.18 -20.27
C LEU A 433 -4.26 2.60 -19.76
N PHE A 434 -3.85 2.96 -18.54
CA PHE A 434 -4.00 4.32 -18.01
C PHE A 434 -3.19 5.33 -18.81
N ILE A 435 -1.92 5.00 -19.11
CA ILE A 435 -1.01 5.86 -19.90
C ILE A 435 -1.56 6.06 -21.31
N ILE A 436 -2.05 4.99 -21.97
CA ILE A 436 -2.69 5.08 -23.29
C ILE A 436 -3.89 6.05 -23.26
N ILE A 437 -4.80 5.91 -22.28
CA ILE A 437 -6.00 6.76 -22.20
C ILE A 437 -5.63 8.22 -21.93
N PHE A 438 -4.64 8.47 -21.07
CA PHE A 438 -4.14 9.82 -20.77
C PHE A 438 -3.60 10.49 -22.04
N CYS A 439 -2.61 9.89 -22.70
CA CYS A 439 -2.02 10.44 -23.93
C CYS A 439 -3.04 10.58 -25.08
N VAL A 440 -4.07 9.72 -25.14
CA VAL A 440 -5.17 9.83 -26.12
C VAL A 440 -6.02 11.08 -25.93
N MET A 441 -6.08 11.64 -24.71
CA MET A 441 -6.85 12.85 -24.43
C MET A 441 -6.10 14.14 -24.74
N ASP A 442 -4.77 14.13 -24.70
CA ASP A 442 -3.96 15.29 -25.11
C ASP A 442 -3.92 15.43 -26.65
N VAL A 443 -4.14 14.33 -27.38
CA VAL A 443 -4.32 14.33 -28.84
C VAL A 443 -5.73 14.83 -29.19
N GLU A 444 -5.83 16.15 -29.41
CA GLU A 444 -6.99 16.92 -29.87
C GLU A 444 -8.02 16.17 -30.76
N TYR A 445 -7.57 15.50 -31.83
CA TYR A 445 -8.46 14.77 -32.76
C TYR A 445 -9.04 13.46 -32.20
N LEU A 446 -8.38 12.84 -31.22
CA LEU A 446 -8.83 11.61 -30.59
C LEU A 446 -9.70 11.88 -29.36
N LYS A 447 -9.38 12.95 -28.63
CA LYS A 447 -9.91 13.37 -27.33
C LYS A 447 -11.42 13.25 -27.15
N ASP A 448 -12.21 13.79 -28.08
CA ASP A 448 -13.65 13.99 -27.85
C ASP A 448 -14.47 12.69 -27.94
N TYR A 449 -14.49 12.04 -29.11
CA TYR A 449 -15.39 10.91 -29.36
C TYR A 449 -14.68 9.61 -29.72
N VAL A 450 -13.55 9.68 -30.44
CA VAL A 450 -13.01 8.51 -31.16
C VAL A 450 -12.09 7.70 -30.27
N GLY A 451 -11.02 8.30 -29.73
CA GLY A 451 -9.99 7.58 -28.98
C GLY A 451 -10.51 6.92 -27.70
N PRO A 452 -11.09 7.68 -26.74
CA PRO A 452 -11.47 7.12 -25.45
C PRO A 452 -12.61 6.08 -25.56
N ALA A 453 -13.52 6.25 -26.53
CA ALA A 453 -14.59 5.28 -26.81
C ALA A 453 -14.07 4.00 -27.48
N LEU A 454 -13.14 4.10 -28.43
CA LEU A 454 -12.47 2.94 -29.06
C LEU A 454 -11.65 2.10 -28.07
N ILE A 455 -11.27 2.67 -26.92
CA ILE A 455 -10.61 1.91 -25.85
C ILE A 455 -11.67 1.28 -24.94
N ALA A 456 -12.52 2.07 -24.28
CA ALA A 456 -13.39 1.55 -23.23
C ALA A 456 -14.50 0.63 -23.74
N ILE A 457 -15.14 0.95 -24.87
CA ILE A 457 -16.30 0.18 -25.36
C ILE A 457 -15.88 -1.24 -25.80
N PRO A 458 -14.85 -1.44 -26.64
CA PRO A 458 -14.39 -2.78 -26.99
C PRO A 458 -13.87 -3.57 -25.79
N LEU A 459 -13.23 -2.93 -24.81
CA LEU A 459 -12.69 -3.62 -23.64
C LEU A 459 -13.80 -4.13 -22.71
N ILE A 460 -14.86 -3.34 -22.49
CA ILE A 460 -16.08 -3.75 -21.78
C ILE A 460 -16.75 -4.92 -22.51
N ILE A 461 -17.00 -4.78 -23.82
CA ILE A 461 -17.63 -5.81 -24.66
C ILE A 461 -16.80 -7.11 -24.62
N TYR A 462 -15.49 -7.02 -24.81
CA TYR A 462 -14.59 -8.17 -24.82
C TYR A 462 -14.60 -8.89 -23.47
N GLY A 463 -14.54 -8.17 -22.34
CA GLY A 463 -14.58 -8.78 -21.00
C GLY A 463 -15.86 -9.58 -20.71
N PHE A 464 -17.01 -9.10 -21.17
CA PHE A 464 -18.28 -9.83 -21.03
C PHE A 464 -18.49 -10.95 -22.06
N ILE A 465 -17.82 -10.89 -23.22
CA ILE A 465 -17.81 -11.99 -24.21
C ILE A 465 -16.85 -13.12 -23.79
N ARG A 466 -15.65 -12.79 -23.29
CA ARG A 466 -14.63 -13.76 -22.83
C ARG A 466 -14.97 -14.46 -21.52
N GLU A 467 -15.96 -13.96 -20.80
CA GLU A 467 -16.37 -14.38 -19.45
C GLU A 467 -15.25 -14.26 -18.38
N ASP A 468 -14.22 -13.44 -18.64
CA ASP A 468 -13.08 -13.22 -17.76
C ASP A 468 -13.25 -11.98 -16.87
N ARG A 469 -13.13 -12.20 -15.56
CA ARG A 469 -13.21 -11.15 -14.53
C ARG A 469 -12.07 -10.13 -14.63
N PHE A 470 -10.85 -10.52 -14.99
CA PHE A 470 -9.74 -9.56 -15.09
C PHE A 470 -9.96 -8.59 -16.24
N THR A 471 -10.38 -9.06 -17.40
CA THR A 471 -10.75 -8.23 -18.54
C THR A 471 -11.94 -7.31 -18.23
N GLN A 472 -12.94 -7.78 -17.47
CA GLN A 472 -14.05 -6.93 -17.00
C GLN A 472 -13.56 -5.84 -16.03
N ILE A 473 -12.62 -6.15 -15.14
CA ILE A 473 -11.97 -5.16 -14.26
C ILE A 473 -11.16 -4.14 -15.08
N LYS A 474 -10.45 -4.55 -16.13
CA LYS A 474 -9.78 -3.63 -17.06
C LYS A 474 -10.78 -2.68 -17.74
N GLY A 475 -11.92 -3.20 -18.23
CA GLY A 475 -13.00 -2.40 -18.83
C GLY A 475 -13.67 -1.42 -17.85
N LEU A 476 -13.89 -1.85 -16.61
CA LEU A 476 -14.36 -1.00 -15.51
C LEU A 476 -13.34 0.08 -15.13
N GLY A 477 -12.04 -0.25 -15.15
CA GLY A 477 -10.94 0.69 -14.95
C GLY A 477 -10.88 1.75 -16.04
N ALA A 478 -10.99 1.36 -17.31
CA ALA A 478 -11.11 2.31 -18.42
C ALA A 478 -12.30 3.27 -18.24
N TYR A 479 -13.49 2.74 -17.89
CA TYR A 479 -14.66 3.58 -17.57
C TYR A 479 -14.42 4.51 -16.37
N GLY A 480 -13.71 4.03 -15.34
CA GLY A 480 -13.28 4.85 -14.21
C GLY A 480 -12.42 6.04 -14.63
N ILE A 481 -11.40 5.80 -15.46
CA ILE A 481 -10.53 6.87 -15.99
C ILE A 481 -11.35 7.89 -16.77
N LEU A 482 -12.16 7.45 -17.73
CA LEU A 482 -13.07 8.33 -18.49
C LEU A 482 -13.91 9.24 -17.57
N THR A 483 -14.38 8.70 -16.45
CA THR A 483 -15.23 9.45 -15.50
C THR A 483 -14.49 10.61 -14.84
N PHE A 484 -13.20 10.48 -14.50
CA PHE A 484 -12.42 11.59 -13.93
C PHE A 484 -11.87 12.57 -14.98
N CYS A 485 -11.98 12.23 -16.26
CA CYS A 485 -11.31 12.91 -17.37
C CYS A 485 -12.12 14.05 -17.99
N ALA A 486 -12.34 15.10 -17.19
CA ALA A 486 -13.19 16.26 -17.49
C ALA A 486 -12.73 17.20 -18.64
N THR A 487 -11.70 16.86 -19.42
CA THR A 487 -11.14 17.74 -20.47
C THR A 487 -11.77 17.56 -21.86
N MET A 488 -12.61 16.53 -22.02
CA MET A 488 -13.37 16.23 -23.23
C MET A 488 -14.53 17.21 -23.42
N ASN A 489 -15.03 17.37 -24.65
CA ASN A 489 -16.27 18.12 -24.89
C ASN A 489 -17.46 17.50 -24.13
N VAL A 490 -18.16 18.35 -23.39
CA VAL A 490 -19.21 18.00 -22.42
C VAL A 490 -20.25 17.01 -22.97
N THR A 491 -20.70 17.21 -24.21
CA THR A 491 -21.66 16.30 -24.87
C THR A 491 -21.09 14.90 -25.09
N ALA A 492 -19.81 14.80 -25.46
CA ALA A 492 -19.13 13.53 -25.69
C ALA A 492 -18.92 12.78 -24.37
N TYR A 493 -18.41 13.48 -23.36
CA TYR A 493 -18.22 12.97 -22.00
C TYR A 493 -19.52 12.41 -21.40
N THR A 494 -20.63 13.15 -21.48
CA THR A 494 -21.92 12.71 -20.95
C THR A 494 -22.48 11.50 -21.70
N ILE A 495 -22.43 11.49 -23.05
CA ILE A 495 -22.89 10.36 -23.87
C ILE A 495 -22.06 9.10 -23.56
N LEU A 496 -20.73 9.22 -23.50
CA LEU A 496 -19.83 8.09 -23.23
C LEU A 496 -20.02 7.55 -21.81
N THR A 497 -20.21 8.42 -20.81
CA THR A 497 -20.50 8.03 -19.43
C THR A 497 -21.79 7.21 -19.31
N ILE A 498 -22.87 7.67 -19.95
CA ILE A 498 -24.15 6.95 -20.00
C ILE A 498 -24.00 5.62 -20.76
N LEU A 499 -23.29 5.63 -21.89
CA LEU A 499 -23.10 4.46 -22.75
C LEU A 499 -22.28 3.36 -22.08
N CYS A 500 -21.18 3.68 -21.39
CA CYS A 500 -20.39 2.70 -20.65
C CYS A 500 -21.20 2.06 -19.51
N PHE A 501 -21.94 2.85 -18.72
CA PHE A 501 -22.84 2.32 -17.68
C PHE A 501 -23.95 1.43 -18.26
N ALA A 502 -24.58 1.86 -19.36
CA ALA A 502 -25.62 1.10 -20.04
C ALA A 502 -25.08 -0.22 -20.61
N LEU A 503 -23.90 -0.22 -21.24
CA LEU A 503 -23.25 -1.43 -21.75
C LEU A 503 -22.95 -2.42 -20.63
N ILE A 504 -22.27 -1.99 -19.56
CA ILE A 504 -21.96 -2.84 -18.39
C ILE A 504 -23.25 -3.46 -17.83
N SER A 505 -24.30 -2.66 -17.69
CA SER A 505 -25.61 -3.10 -17.18
C SER A 505 -26.33 -4.08 -18.13
N ILE A 506 -26.32 -3.83 -19.45
CA ILE A 506 -26.94 -4.74 -20.44
C ILE A 506 -26.19 -6.06 -20.48
N PHE A 507 -24.85 -6.04 -20.50
CA PHE A 507 -24.06 -7.28 -20.55
C PHE A 507 -24.22 -8.13 -19.30
N MET A 508 -24.17 -7.55 -18.09
CA MET A 508 -24.42 -8.30 -16.85
C MET A 508 -25.85 -8.87 -16.75
N TYR A 509 -26.85 -8.25 -17.41
CA TYR A 509 -28.22 -8.78 -17.47
C TYR A 509 -28.36 -9.95 -18.46
N VAL A 510 -27.74 -9.83 -19.64
CA VAL A 510 -27.78 -10.85 -20.72
C VAL A 510 -26.89 -12.05 -20.38
N LYS A 511 -25.64 -11.81 -19.96
CA LYS A 511 -24.66 -12.82 -19.56
C LYS A 511 -24.70 -13.04 -18.04
N ARG A 512 -25.78 -13.63 -17.52
CA ARG A 512 -25.92 -13.86 -16.06
C ARG A 512 -24.74 -14.60 -15.42
N ASN A 513 -24.09 -15.51 -16.14
CA ASN A 513 -22.89 -16.23 -15.66
C ASN A 513 -21.70 -15.33 -15.30
N THR A 514 -21.61 -14.13 -15.89
CA THR A 514 -20.53 -13.16 -15.63
C THR A 514 -20.92 -12.08 -14.62
N TYR A 515 -22.11 -12.17 -14.03
CA TYR A 515 -22.60 -11.22 -13.02
C TYR A 515 -21.65 -11.12 -11.82
N SER A 516 -21.40 -9.90 -11.37
CA SER A 516 -20.55 -9.59 -10.24
C SER A 516 -21.08 -8.38 -9.49
N GLU A 517 -21.48 -8.57 -8.22
CA GLU A 517 -21.97 -7.52 -7.32
C GLU A 517 -21.02 -6.32 -7.31
N VAL A 518 -19.71 -6.58 -7.15
CA VAL A 518 -18.65 -5.56 -7.09
C VAL A 518 -18.56 -4.72 -8.36
N ILE A 519 -18.72 -5.33 -9.54
CA ILE A 519 -18.65 -4.61 -10.82
C ILE A 519 -19.88 -3.72 -11.00
N LYS A 520 -21.07 -4.24 -10.66
CA LYS A 520 -22.30 -3.45 -10.67
C LYS A 520 -22.20 -2.25 -9.73
N ASP A 521 -21.84 -2.50 -8.48
CA ASP A 521 -21.73 -1.50 -7.41
C ASP A 521 -20.76 -0.36 -7.76
N ILE A 522 -19.57 -0.70 -8.27
CA ILE A 522 -18.59 0.31 -8.72
C ILE A 522 -19.09 1.04 -9.98
N SER A 523 -19.68 0.34 -10.95
CA SER A 523 -20.19 0.98 -12.16
C SER A 523 -21.31 1.99 -11.88
N TYR A 524 -22.15 1.73 -10.87
CA TYR A 524 -23.16 2.68 -10.43
C TYR A 524 -22.55 3.89 -9.69
N GLY A 525 -21.52 3.67 -8.87
CA GLY A 525 -20.78 4.77 -8.24
C GLY A 525 -20.11 5.69 -9.26
N LEU A 526 -19.47 5.13 -10.28
CA LEU A 526 -18.89 5.87 -11.41
C LEU A 526 -19.96 6.61 -12.22
N PHE A 527 -21.12 5.99 -12.47
CA PHE A 527 -22.23 6.63 -13.17
C PHE A 527 -22.75 7.86 -12.43
N ILE A 528 -22.98 7.77 -11.11
CA ILE A 528 -23.40 8.91 -10.29
C ILE A 528 -22.35 10.03 -10.32
N LEU A 529 -21.07 9.68 -10.16
CA LEU A 529 -19.97 10.66 -10.21
C LEU A 529 -19.87 11.35 -11.58
N GLY A 530 -19.97 10.60 -12.67
CA GLY A 530 -19.90 11.14 -14.03
C GLY A 530 -21.11 12.00 -14.40
N ILE A 531 -22.30 11.73 -13.85
CA ILE A 531 -23.46 12.62 -14.00
C ILE A 531 -23.24 13.94 -13.22
N VAL A 532 -22.62 13.91 -12.03
CA VAL A 532 -22.25 15.14 -11.30
C VAL A 532 -21.24 15.97 -12.11
N ILE A 533 -20.15 15.36 -12.58
CA ILE A 533 -19.12 16.05 -13.36
C ILE A 533 -19.69 16.57 -14.69
N SER A 534 -20.50 15.76 -15.40
CA SER A 534 -21.25 16.20 -16.60
C SER A 534 -22.05 17.46 -16.31
N PHE A 535 -22.80 17.47 -15.21
CA PHE A 535 -23.70 18.56 -14.88
C PHE A 535 -22.93 19.86 -14.56
N VAL A 536 -21.86 19.78 -13.77
CA VAL A 536 -20.99 20.94 -13.50
C VAL A 536 -20.39 21.51 -14.79
N LEU A 537 -19.90 20.65 -15.69
CA LEU A 537 -19.36 21.05 -17.00
C LEU A 537 -20.43 21.63 -17.95
N ILE A 538 -21.69 21.20 -17.85
CA ILE A 538 -22.80 21.83 -18.57
C ILE A 538 -23.01 23.24 -18.03
N VAL A 539 -23.18 23.39 -16.73
CA VAL A 539 -23.51 24.66 -16.05
C VAL A 539 -22.46 25.74 -16.32
N ASP A 540 -21.18 25.40 -16.20
CA ASP A 540 -20.04 26.27 -16.52
C ASP A 540 -20.08 26.73 -17.98
N LYS A 541 -20.28 25.79 -18.91
CA LYS A 541 -20.35 26.07 -20.35
C LYS A 541 -21.59 26.84 -20.79
N THR A 542 -22.72 26.73 -20.07
CA THR A 542 -23.98 27.41 -20.40
C THR A 542 -24.26 28.66 -19.57
N GLY A 543 -23.42 28.99 -18.59
CA GLY A 543 -23.62 30.14 -17.70
C GLY A 543 -24.95 30.07 -16.94
N TRP A 544 -25.36 28.88 -16.50
CA TRP A 544 -26.60 28.72 -15.71
C TRP A 544 -26.41 29.27 -14.29
N ASP A 545 -27.49 29.80 -13.73
CA ASP A 545 -27.51 30.33 -12.36
C ASP A 545 -27.12 29.23 -11.34
N ILE A 546 -26.37 29.62 -10.31
CA ILE A 546 -25.87 28.72 -9.25
C ILE A 546 -27.04 28.14 -8.44
N GLU A 547 -28.09 28.93 -8.18
CA GLU A 547 -29.29 28.46 -7.47
C GLU A 547 -30.09 27.46 -8.31
N ILE A 548 -30.37 27.81 -9.57
CA ILE A 548 -31.13 26.97 -10.50
C ILE A 548 -30.40 25.65 -10.76
N SER A 549 -29.07 25.71 -10.96
CA SER A 549 -28.25 24.53 -11.22
C SER A 549 -28.15 23.61 -10.02
N GLY A 550 -27.97 24.13 -8.79
CA GLY A 550 -27.94 23.32 -7.58
C GLY A 550 -29.23 22.52 -7.35
N VAL A 551 -30.39 23.16 -7.53
CA VAL A 551 -31.70 22.48 -7.41
C VAL A 551 -31.93 21.49 -8.55
N ALA A 552 -31.54 21.82 -9.79
CA ALA A 552 -31.65 20.88 -10.91
C ALA A 552 -30.79 19.63 -10.70
N LEU A 553 -29.56 19.76 -10.19
CA LEU A 553 -28.69 18.63 -9.82
C LEU A 553 -29.33 17.77 -8.74
N LEU A 554 -29.90 18.38 -7.70
CA LEU A 554 -30.59 17.68 -6.62
C LEU A 554 -31.73 16.79 -7.15
N TRP A 555 -32.56 17.32 -8.05
CA TRP A 555 -33.67 16.59 -8.64
C TRP A 555 -33.20 15.48 -9.60
N ILE A 556 -32.17 15.73 -10.44
CA ILE A 556 -31.59 14.72 -11.32
C ILE A 556 -31.07 13.52 -10.53
N LEU A 557 -30.21 13.76 -9.53
CA LEU A 557 -29.64 12.68 -8.71
C LEU A 557 -30.68 12.00 -7.81
N GLY A 558 -31.62 12.76 -7.27
CA GLY A 558 -32.73 12.24 -6.47
C GLY A 558 -33.63 11.30 -7.28
N LEU A 559 -33.96 11.66 -8.53
CA LEU A 559 -34.70 10.80 -9.45
C LEU A 559 -33.92 9.53 -9.82
N ILE A 560 -32.62 9.63 -10.12
CA ILE A 560 -31.78 8.45 -10.40
C ILE A 560 -31.75 7.50 -9.19
N ASN A 561 -31.58 8.03 -7.97
CA ASN A 561 -31.56 7.26 -6.73
C ASN A 561 -32.93 6.62 -6.38
N LEU A 562 -34.03 7.28 -6.75
CA LEU A 562 -35.38 6.71 -6.64
C LEU A 562 -35.62 5.59 -7.68
N VAL A 563 -35.23 5.82 -8.94
CA VAL A 563 -35.40 4.85 -10.03
C VAL A 563 -34.59 3.58 -9.79
N THR A 564 -33.36 3.66 -9.26
CA THR A 564 -32.58 2.45 -8.93
C THR A 564 -33.17 1.62 -7.79
N LEU A 565 -33.95 2.23 -6.89
CA LEU A 565 -34.70 1.51 -5.84
C LEU A 565 -35.99 0.86 -6.35
N ILE A 566 -36.68 1.47 -7.32
CA ILE A 566 -37.92 0.95 -7.90
C ILE A 566 -37.63 -0.15 -8.93
N THR A 567 -36.56 0.00 -9.71
CA THR A 567 -36.14 -0.98 -10.72
C THR A 567 -35.46 -2.20 -10.11
N PRO A 568 -35.44 -3.35 -10.81
CA PRO A 568 -34.71 -4.55 -10.38
C PRO A 568 -33.18 -4.38 -10.34
N TYR A 569 -32.63 -3.19 -10.62
CA TYR A 569 -31.21 -2.88 -10.42
C TYR A 569 -30.77 -3.05 -8.96
N SER A 570 -31.67 -2.70 -8.02
CA SER A 570 -31.50 -2.86 -6.56
C SER A 570 -31.39 -4.30 -6.05
N LYS A 571 -31.58 -5.29 -6.92
CA LYS A 571 -31.59 -6.73 -6.61
C LYS A 571 -30.49 -7.46 -7.35
N SER A 572 -30.21 -8.68 -6.92
CA SER A 572 -29.37 -9.57 -7.71
C SER A 572 -30.06 -10.04 -8.99
N TRP A 573 -29.37 -9.98 -10.12
CA TRP A 573 -29.90 -10.50 -11.38
C TRP A 573 -29.73 -12.03 -11.51
N LEU A 574 -29.01 -12.64 -10.57
CA LEU A 574 -28.98 -14.09 -10.38
C LEU A 574 -30.13 -14.57 -9.49
N THR A 575 -30.22 -14.07 -8.25
CA THR A 575 -31.12 -14.63 -7.22
C THR A 575 -32.44 -13.87 -7.03
N LEU A 576 -32.56 -12.65 -7.56
CA LEU A 576 -33.67 -11.70 -7.30
C LEU A 576 -33.84 -11.28 -5.82
N GLU A 577 -32.88 -11.62 -4.96
CA GLU A 577 -32.82 -11.17 -3.56
C GLU A 577 -32.22 -9.75 -3.41
N GLU A 578 -32.32 -9.18 -2.20
CA GLU A 578 -31.71 -7.89 -1.87
C GLU A 578 -30.20 -8.03 -1.64
N GLU A 579 -29.39 -7.37 -2.45
CA GLU A 579 -27.93 -7.34 -2.26
C GLU A 579 -27.55 -6.34 -1.16
N LYS A 580 -26.86 -6.86 -0.13
CA LYS A 580 -26.38 -6.07 1.00
C LYS A 580 -25.42 -4.94 0.61
N PRO A 581 -24.40 -5.13 -0.28
CA PRO A 581 -23.45 -4.06 -0.58
C PRO A 581 -24.10 -2.93 -1.39
N PHE A 582 -24.80 -3.23 -2.50
CA PHE A 582 -25.57 -2.24 -3.25
C PHE A 582 -26.53 -1.43 -2.36
N LYS A 583 -27.21 -2.10 -1.43
CA LYS A 583 -28.15 -1.45 -0.50
C LYS A 583 -27.46 -0.52 0.51
N ILE A 584 -26.23 -0.81 0.91
CA ILE A 584 -25.40 0.11 1.70
C ILE A 584 -24.99 1.32 0.84
N ILE A 585 -24.56 1.10 -0.41
CA ILE A 585 -24.15 2.17 -1.34
C ILE A 585 -25.31 3.13 -1.61
N ASN A 586 -26.52 2.61 -1.89
CA ASN A 586 -27.71 3.43 -2.07
C ASN A 586 -28.07 4.23 -0.80
N TYR A 587 -27.93 3.64 0.40
CA TYR A 587 -28.11 4.38 1.66
C TYR A 587 -27.07 5.49 1.87
N VAL A 588 -25.81 5.27 1.46
CA VAL A 588 -24.75 6.30 1.52
C VAL A 588 -25.03 7.42 0.52
N ILE A 589 -25.39 7.11 -0.73
CA ILE A 589 -25.76 8.10 -1.75
C ILE A 589 -26.98 8.92 -1.31
N ASN A 590 -28.03 8.27 -0.79
CA ASN A 590 -29.17 8.98 -0.21
C ASN A 590 -28.77 9.82 1.01
N GLY A 591 -27.77 9.38 1.79
CA GLY A 591 -27.19 10.17 2.89
C GLY A 591 -26.56 11.47 2.41
N MET A 592 -25.70 11.39 1.40
CA MET A 592 -25.06 12.55 0.78
C MET A 592 -26.08 13.50 0.14
N LEU A 593 -27.06 12.97 -0.60
CA LEU A 593 -28.13 13.78 -1.21
C LEU A 593 -29.02 14.48 -0.17
N MET A 594 -29.27 13.84 0.98
CA MET A 594 -29.99 14.48 2.08
C MET A 594 -29.20 15.63 2.70
N LEU A 595 -27.89 15.48 2.90
CA LEU A 595 -27.04 16.58 3.40
C LEU A 595 -26.97 17.74 2.38
N TYR A 596 -26.81 17.42 1.09
CA TYR A 596 -26.84 18.42 0.02
C TYR A 596 -28.20 19.14 -0.08
N SER A 597 -29.32 18.43 0.10
CA SER A 597 -30.65 19.07 0.13
C SER A 597 -30.84 20.01 1.30
N LEU A 598 -30.26 19.71 2.48
CA LEU A 598 -30.34 20.60 3.64
C LEU A 598 -29.49 21.87 3.42
N TYR A 599 -28.31 21.73 2.83
CA TYR A 599 -27.44 22.86 2.44
C TYR A 599 -28.13 23.80 1.43
N LEU A 600 -28.73 23.24 0.37
CA LEU A 600 -29.48 24.06 -0.60
C LEU A 600 -30.66 24.78 0.07
N VAL A 601 -31.40 24.10 0.95
CA VAL A 601 -32.53 24.71 1.69
C VAL A 601 -32.08 25.85 2.62
N THR A 602 -30.81 25.95 3.02
CA THR A 602 -30.30 27.08 3.83
C THR A 602 -29.64 28.22 3.06
N GLU A 603 -29.27 28.02 1.79
CA GLU A 603 -28.48 28.99 0.99
C GLU A 603 -29.26 29.61 -0.18
N LEU A 604 -30.38 29.01 -0.62
CA LEU A 604 -31.19 29.53 -1.73
C LEU A 604 -31.93 30.82 -1.35
N SER A 605 -31.76 31.87 -2.14
CA SER A 605 -32.41 33.17 -1.94
C SER A 605 -33.69 33.38 -2.75
N ASP A 606 -33.86 32.68 -3.90
CA ASP A 606 -35.12 32.72 -4.66
C ASP A 606 -36.22 31.86 -3.99
N GLU A 607 -37.36 32.49 -3.67
CA GLU A 607 -38.49 31.83 -2.99
C GLU A 607 -39.02 30.60 -3.74
N GLY A 608 -39.01 30.64 -5.09
CA GLY A 608 -39.50 29.56 -5.93
C GLY A 608 -38.53 28.37 -5.95
N MET A 609 -37.24 28.64 -6.15
CA MET A 609 -36.19 27.62 -6.11
C MET A 609 -36.05 27.01 -4.72
N HIS A 610 -36.14 27.81 -3.66
CA HIS A 610 -36.18 27.36 -2.27
C HIS A 610 -37.35 26.40 -2.02
N PHE A 611 -38.58 26.75 -2.43
CA PHE A 611 -39.74 25.86 -2.32
C PHE A 611 -39.55 24.53 -3.08
N VAL A 612 -38.98 24.56 -4.28
CA VAL A 612 -38.68 23.37 -5.09
C VAL A 612 -37.57 22.51 -4.46
N ALA A 613 -36.59 23.12 -3.78
CA ALA A 613 -35.57 22.41 -3.00
C ALA A 613 -36.15 21.74 -1.76
N VAL A 614 -37.04 22.43 -1.03
CA VAL A 614 -37.78 21.88 0.13
C VAL A 614 -38.60 20.65 -0.27
N LEU A 615 -39.29 20.67 -1.41
CA LEU A 615 -39.99 19.50 -1.95
C LEU A 615 -39.03 18.34 -2.29
N GLY A 616 -37.88 18.64 -2.90
CA GLY A 616 -36.84 17.64 -3.18
C GLY A 616 -36.27 17.00 -1.90
N ALA A 617 -36.01 17.82 -0.87
CA ALA A 617 -35.59 17.36 0.46
C ALA A 617 -36.64 16.44 1.09
N ILE A 618 -37.92 16.85 1.13
CA ILE A 618 -39.01 15.99 1.66
C ILE A 618 -39.08 14.66 0.89
N GLY A 619 -38.91 14.67 -0.43
CA GLY A 619 -38.81 13.46 -1.25
C GLY A 619 -37.68 12.53 -0.80
N LEU A 620 -36.43 13.02 -0.79
CA LEU A 620 -35.24 12.28 -0.34
C LEU A 620 -35.34 11.78 1.10
N PHE A 621 -36.05 12.50 1.96
CA PHE A 621 -36.28 12.10 3.34
C PHE A 621 -37.40 11.06 3.48
N CYS A 622 -38.38 11.01 2.57
CA CYS A 622 -39.33 9.91 2.46
C CYS A 622 -38.68 8.62 1.92
N ILE A 623 -37.68 8.70 1.03
CA ILE A 623 -36.99 7.53 0.48
C ILE A 623 -36.42 6.64 1.60
N ASN A 624 -36.59 5.33 1.42
CA ASN A 624 -36.20 4.22 2.30
C ASN A 624 -36.80 4.20 3.73
N SER A 625 -37.29 5.31 4.25
CA SER A 625 -37.75 5.46 5.65
C SER A 625 -38.82 4.45 6.07
N VAL A 626 -39.80 4.16 5.21
CA VAL A 626 -40.84 3.12 5.46
C VAL A 626 -40.24 1.72 5.57
N ASN A 627 -39.29 1.37 4.69
CA ASN A 627 -38.64 0.06 4.70
C ASN A 627 -37.70 -0.11 5.89
N ILE A 628 -37.13 0.98 6.40
CA ILE A 628 -36.32 1.00 7.63
C ILE A 628 -37.23 0.79 8.86
N LEU A 629 -38.40 1.45 8.94
CA LEU A 629 -39.37 1.25 10.02
C LEU A 629 -39.95 -0.18 10.04
N LYS A 630 -40.26 -0.77 8.89
CA LYS A 630 -40.75 -2.15 8.77
C LYS A 630 -39.83 -3.20 9.41
N LYS A 631 -38.51 -2.95 9.51
CA LYS A 631 -37.55 -3.86 10.16
C LYS A 631 -37.65 -3.87 11.69
N LYS A 632 -38.39 -2.94 12.31
CA LYS A 632 -38.60 -2.79 13.78
C LYS A 632 -37.34 -2.77 14.66
N GLN A 633 -36.16 -2.58 14.07
CA GLN A 633 -34.88 -2.50 14.79
C GLN A 633 -34.75 -1.18 15.58
N LYS A 634 -34.24 -1.26 16.82
CA LYS A 634 -34.19 -0.14 17.78
C LYS A 634 -33.50 1.10 17.20
N ILE A 635 -32.26 0.95 16.73
CA ILE A 635 -31.43 2.04 16.17
C ILE A 635 -32.08 2.60 14.90
N SER A 636 -32.48 1.70 14.00
CA SER A 636 -33.10 2.01 12.70
C SER A 636 -34.37 2.88 12.83
N SER A 637 -35.17 2.68 13.87
CA SER A 637 -36.36 3.51 14.12
C SER A 637 -36.02 4.90 14.65
N ILE A 638 -35.01 4.99 15.52
CA ILE A 638 -34.52 6.26 16.10
C ILE A 638 -33.90 7.12 15.00
N TYR A 639 -33.14 6.51 14.09
CA TYR A 639 -32.59 7.18 12.91
C TYR A 639 -33.68 7.85 12.05
N VAL A 640 -34.81 7.18 11.78
CA VAL A 640 -35.91 7.79 11.01
C VAL A 640 -36.55 8.98 11.75
N GLY A 641 -36.72 8.88 13.07
CA GLY A 641 -37.20 10.00 13.89
C GLY A 641 -36.26 11.20 13.86
N LEU A 642 -34.97 10.96 14.08
CA LEU A 642 -33.91 12.00 14.02
C LEU A 642 -33.86 12.67 12.65
N LYS A 643 -33.84 11.87 11.59
CA LYS A 643 -33.85 12.31 10.18
C LYS A 643 -34.98 13.30 9.89
N PHE A 644 -36.23 12.97 10.21
CA PHE A 644 -37.35 13.91 10.00
C PHE A 644 -37.36 15.10 10.96
N THR A 645 -36.78 14.96 12.15
CA THR A 645 -36.64 16.09 13.10
C THR A 645 -35.67 17.14 12.55
N ILE A 646 -34.51 16.73 12.05
CA ILE A 646 -33.52 17.63 11.43
C ILE A 646 -34.14 18.34 10.23
N LEU A 647 -34.84 17.61 9.35
CA LEU A 647 -35.53 18.19 8.18
C LEU A 647 -36.49 19.32 8.55
N VAL A 648 -37.40 19.08 9.50
CA VAL A 648 -38.40 20.08 9.91
C VAL A 648 -37.74 21.29 10.56
N MET A 649 -36.71 21.10 11.38
CA MET A 649 -36.00 22.22 12.02
C MET A 649 -35.23 23.06 11.00
N VAL A 650 -34.61 22.46 9.99
CA VAL A 650 -33.91 23.20 8.92
C VAL A 650 -34.88 23.96 8.03
N ILE A 651 -35.97 23.33 7.56
CA ILE A 651 -36.99 24.01 6.73
C ILE A 651 -37.60 25.20 7.47
N LEU A 652 -37.88 25.07 8.77
CA LEU A 652 -38.42 26.20 9.55
C LEU A 652 -37.37 27.30 9.77
N SER A 653 -36.10 26.92 9.93
CA SER A 653 -35.01 27.88 10.09
C SER A 653 -34.68 28.66 8.82
N SER A 654 -34.96 28.12 7.62
CA SER A 654 -34.72 28.83 6.34
C SER A 654 -35.87 29.71 5.87
N TYR A 655 -37.03 29.65 6.54
CA TYR A 655 -38.10 30.67 6.43
C TYR A 655 -38.05 31.69 7.59
N ASP A 656 -36.89 31.86 8.24
CA ASP A 656 -36.68 32.72 9.42
C ASP A 656 -37.75 32.57 10.52
N ALA A 657 -38.31 31.36 10.68
CA ALA A 657 -39.40 31.15 11.63
C ALA A 657 -38.89 31.38 13.07
N PRO A 658 -39.62 32.14 13.91
CA PRO A 658 -39.12 32.51 15.23
C PRO A 658 -38.99 31.28 16.14
N ASN A 659 -38.02 31.29 17.05
CA ASN A 659 -37.57 30.13 17.82
C ASN A 659 -38.69 29.31 18.52
N TYR A 660 -39.77 29.96 18.96
CA TYR A 660 -40.92 29.28 19.57
C TYR A 660 -41.72 28.44 18.55
N VAL A 661 -41.80 28.84 17.28
CA VAL A 661 -42.43 28.06 16.20
C VAL A 661 -41.65 26.77 15.95
N LEU A 662 -40.32 26.83 15.87
CA LEU A 662 -39.48 25.64 15.73
C LEU A 662 -39.78 24.61 16.83
N SER A 663 -39.86 25.05 18.09
CA SER A 663 -40.13 24.16 19.22
C SER A 663 -41.58 23.65 19.28
N ILE A 664 -42.58 24.46 18.88
CA ILE A 664 -43.97 24.01 18.73
C ILE A 664 -44.07 22.95 17.63
N CYS A 665 -43.47 23.18 16.46
CA CYS A 665 -43.48 22.23 15.35
C CYS A 665 -42.73 20.94 15.69
N ALA A 666 -41.59 21.03 16.38
CA ALA A 666 -40.86 19.85 16.87
C ALA A 666 -41.65 19.07 17.93
N PHE A 667 -42.43 19.75 18.79
CA PHE A 667 -43.34 19.09 19.74
C PHE A 667 -44.52 18.41 19.04
N VAL A 668 -45.10 19.02 18.00
CA VAL A 668 -46.12 18.38 17.15
C VAL A 668 -45.55 17.16 16.44
N LEU A 669 -44.33 17.25 15.89
CA LEU A 669 -43.63 16.14 15.26
C LEU A 669 -43.35 15.00 16.26
N ALA A 670 -43.01 15.34 17.52
CA ALA A 670 -42.83 14.37 18.59
C ALA A 670 -44.12 13.59 18.90
N ILE A 671 -45.28 14.27 18.93
CA ILE A 671 -46.60 13.63 19.05
C ILE A 671 -46.87 12.71 17.85
N ILE A 672 -46.55 13.13 16.63
CA ILE A 672 -46.69 12.31 15.41
C ILE A 672 -45.85 11.02 15.52
N PHE A 673 -44.60 11.08 16.00
CA PHE A 673 -43.78 9.88 16.22
C PHE A 673 -44.34 8.95 17.32
N ILE A 674 -44.97 9.50 18.37
CA ILE A 674 -45.66 8.70 19.38
C ILE A 674 -46.85 7.95 18.75
N ILE A 675 -47.69 8.65 17.99
CA ILE A 675 -48.87 8.07 17.32
C ILE A 675 -48.43 6.99 16.29
N LEU A 676 -47.50 7.31 15.40
CA LEU A 676 -46.97 6.34 14.41
C LEU A 676 -46.31 5.13 15.09
N GLY A 677 -45.58 5.35 16.19
CA GLY A 677 -44.97 4.27 16.98
C GLY A 677 -45.98 3.39 17.74
N PHE A 678 -47.22 3.85 17.93
CA PHE A 678 -48.35 3.01 18.33
C PHE A 678 -48.95 2.31 17.11
N MET A 679 -49.31 3.03 16.05
CA MET A 679 -49.94 2.46 14.84
C MET A 679 -49.11 1.37 14.14
N MET A 680 -47.78 1.41 14.25
CA MET A 680 -46.87 0.43 13.64
C MET A 680 -46.31 -0.61 14.63
N ASP A 681 -46.65 -0.53 15.92
CA ASP A 681 -46.02 -1.27 17.02
C ASP A 681 -44.49 -1.19 17.00
N ILE A 682 -43.96 0.03 17.15
CA ILE A 682 -42.52 0.34 17.15
C ILE A 682 -42.16 1.09 18.43
N LYS A 683 -41.84 0.34 19.50
CA LYS A 683 -41.52 0.91 20.84
C LYS A 683 -40.36 1.91 20.79
N SER A 684 -39.36 1.69 19.93
CA SER A 684 -38.23 2.61 19.71
C SER A 684 -38.65 3.99 19.18
N LEU A 685 -39.62 4.06 18.26
CA LEU A 685 -40.11 5.32 17.71
C LEU A 685 -40.95 6.09 18.76
N ARG A 686 -41.76 5.37 19.56
CA ARG A 686 -42.49 5.98 20.69
C ARG A 686 -41.56 6.59 21.73
N ILE A 687 -40.48 5.88 22.09
CA ILE A 687 -39.47 6.38 23.03
C ILE A 687 -38.76 7.59 22.44
N TYR A 688 -38.43 7.59 21.14
CA TYR A 688 -37.85 8.76 20.48
C TYR A 688 -38.78 9.98 20.56
N GLY A 689 -40.07 9.84 20.22
CA GLY A 689 -41.04 10.94 20.36
C GLY A 689 -41.24 11.40 21.81
N LEU A 690 -41.19 10.50 22.79
CA LEU A 690 -41.25 10.86 24.21
C LEU A 690 -40.02 11.68 24.67
N VAL A 691 -38.82 11.32 24.19
CA VAL A 691 -37.59 12.08 24.47
C VAL A 691 -37.55 13.40 23.70
N LEU A 692 -38.03 13.44 22.46
CA LEU A 692 -38.10 14.67 21.68
C LEU A 692 -39.10 15.67 22.29
N SER A 693 -40.28 15.22 22.70
CA SER A 693 -41.27 16.10 23.36
C SER A 693 -40.74 16.66 24.69
N LEU A 694 -40.01 15.86 25.48
CA LEU A 694 -39.28 16.31 26.68
C LEU A 694 -38.27 17.43 26.34
N ILE A 695 -37.44 17.23 25.30
CA ILE A 695 -36.46 18.24 24.86
C ILE A 695 -37.16 19.51 24.36
N CYS A 696 -38.25 19.40 23.60
CA CYS A 696 -38.99 20.54 23.07
C CYS A 696 -39.65 21.36 24.19
N VAL A 697 -40.25 20.72 25.20
CA VAL A 697 -40.81 21.41 26.37
C VAL A 697 -39.70 22.17 27.11
N VAL A 698 -38.54 21.54 27.36
CA VAL A 698 -37.41 22.21 28.03
C VAL A 698 -36.86 23.39 27.22
N LYS A 699 -36.66 23.23 25.89
CA LYS A 699 -36.20 24.34 25.02
C LYS A 699 -37.19 25.50 25.02
N LEU A 700 -38.46 25.22 24.79
CA LEU A 700 -39.53 26.23 24.76
C LEU A 700 -39.57 27.02 26.08
N VAL A 701 -39.49 26.32 27.21
CA VAL A 701 -39.60 26.89 28.56
C VAL A 701 -38.37 27.69 29.02
N MET A 702 -37.17 27.36 28.54
CA MET A 702 -35.91 27.96 29.01
C MET A 702 -35.25 28.93 28.01
N ILE A 703 -35.43 28.71 26.71
CA ILE A 703 -34.70 29.40 25.64
C ILE A 703 -35.64 30.26 24.81
N ASP A 704 -36.83 29.76 24.46
CA ASP A 704 -37.69 30.43 23.48
C ASP A 704 -38.67 31.45 24.10
N ILE A 705 -39.00 31.32 25.40
CA ILE A 705 -39.76 32.36 26.12
C ILE A 705 -38.77 33.28 26.85
N THR A 706 -38.46 34.41 26.22
CA THR A 706 -37.70 35.50 26.83
C THR A 706 -38.58 36.23 27.85
N TYR A 707 -38.34 35.96 29.14
CA TYR A 707 -38.91 36.74 30.25
C TYR A 707 -37.82 37.62 30.88
N ASP A 708 -38.02 38.93 30.91
CA ASP A 708 -37.08 39.90 31.53
C ASP A 708 -36.97 39.80 33.06
N ASN A 709 -37.55 38.77 33.67
CA ASN A 709 -37.80 38.70 35.11
C ASN A 709 -37.40 37.34 35.68
N THR A 710 -36.47 37.34 36.63
CA THR A 710 -35.82 36.12 37.18
C THR A 710 -36.79 35.14 37.82
N LEU A 711 -37.91 35.64 38.38
CA LEU A 711 -38.98 34.82 38.94
C LEU A 711 -39.73 34.02 37.86
N GLY A 712 -39.79 34.54 36.62
CA GLY A 712 -40.37 33.87 35.46
C GLY A 712 -39.64 32.58 35.13
N HIS A 713 -38.30 32.59 35.10
CA HIS A 713 -37.50 31.37 34.93
C HIS A 713 -37.78 30.35 36.04
N ALA A 714 -37.75 30.75 37.31
CA ALA A 714 -37.96 29.82 38.43
C ALA A 714 -39.32 29.10 38.35
N LEU A 715 -40.38 29.82 37.96
CA LEU A 715 -41.71 29.25 37.76
C LEU A 715 -41.78 28.36 36.51
N SER A 716 -41.10 28.75 35.42
CA SER A 716 -41.11 28.01 34.15
C SER A 716 -40.41 26.65 34.29
N PHE A 717 -39.25 26.60 34.96
CA PHE A 717 -38.56 25.36 35.35
C PHE A 717 -39.48 24.39 36.11
N PHE A 718 -40.25 24.88 37.08
CA PHE A 718 -41.19 24.06 37.86
C PHE A 718 -42.34 23.51 36.99
N ILE A 719 -42.95 24.37 36.17
CA ILE A 719 -44.06 23.97 35.27
C ILE A 719 -43.60 22.92 34.25
N SER A 720 -42.40 23.07 33.67
CA SER A 720 -41.81 22.04 32.80
C SER A 720 -41.65 20.71 33.55
N GLY A 721 -41.08 20.72 34.75
CA GLY A 721 -40.90 19.50 35.56
C GLY A 721 -42.22 18.75 35.79
N VAL A 722 -43.30 19.48 36.10
CA VAL A 722 -44.65 18.91 36.25
C VAL A 722 -45.18 18.34 34.92
N LEU A 723 -45.04 19.08 33.82
CA LEU A 723 -45.47 18.63 32.47
C LEU A 723 -44.79 17.33 32.05
N CYS A 724 -43.48 17.21 32.28
CA CYS A 724 -42.70 16.00 32.01
C CYS A 724 -43.21 14.81 32.86
N PHE A 725 -43.57 15.06 34.13
CA PHE A 725 -44.12 14.04 35.01
C PHE A 725 -45.50 13.55 34.54
N VAL A 726 -46.37 14.46 34.10
CA VAL A 726 -47.70 14.16 33.55
C VAL A 726 -47.58 13.34 32.27
N ILE A 727 -46.71 13.73 31.32
CA ILE A 727 -46.48 13.01 30.06
C ILE A 727 -45.98 11.58 30.34
N SER A 728 -45.06 11.41 31.30
CA SER A 728 -44.57 10.09 31.75
C SER A 728 -45.68 9.23 32.37
N ALA A 729 -46.53 9.82 33.22
CA ALA A 729 -47.65 9.12 33.85
C ALA A 729 -48.72 8.68 32.83
N VAL A 730 -49.07 9.54 31.87
CA VAL A 730 -50.00 9.22 30.77
C VAL A 730 -49.45 8.07 29.91
N TYR A 731 -48.15 8.10 29.58
CA TYR A 731 -47.49 7.00 28.85
C TYR A 731 -47.58 5.67 29.62
N SER A 732 -47.34 5.69 30.94
CA SER A 732 -47.43 4.51 31.82
C SER A 732 -48.84 3.88 31.82
N VAL A 733 -49.90 4.70 31.81
CA VAL A 733 -51.28 4.23 31.72
C VAL A 733 -51.62 3.71 30.32
N ALA A 734 -51.13 4.36 29.26
CA ALA A 734 -51.35 3.94 27.88
C ALA A 734 -50.67 2.59 27.56
N GLU A 735 -49.39 2.38 27.95
CA GLU A 735 -48.70 1.09 27.74
C GLU A 735 -49.39 -0.04 28.53
N LYS A 736 -50.00 0.23 29.69
CA LYS A 736 -50.78 -0.76 30.44
C LYS A 736 -52.10 -1.14 29.73
N ARG A 737 -52.86 -0.15 29.23
CA ARG A 737 -54.14 -0.42 28.55
C ARG A 737 -53.96 -1.12 27.20
N LEU A 738 -52.89 -0.82 26.46
CA LEU A 738 -52.58 -1.45 25.16
C LEU A 738 -51.90 -2.83 25.27
N LYS A 739 -51.54 -3.28 26.47
CA LYS A 739 -51.09 -4.67 26.74
C LYS A 739 -52.18 -5.57 27.31
N ALA A 740 -53.36 -5.01 27.58
CA ALA A 740 -54.51 -5.71 28.13
C ALA A 740 -55.59 -5.98 27.06
N LYS A 741 -55.20 -5.95 25.77
CA LYS A 741 -56.03 -6.10 24.59
C LYS A 741 -55.21 -6.75 23.47
#